data_AF-A0A1J5BV01-F1
#
_entry.id   AF-A0A1J5BV01-F1
#
_cell.length_a   1.000
_cell.length_b   1.000
_cell.length_c   1.000
_cell.angle_alpha   90.00
_cell.angle_beta   90.00
_cell.angle_gamma   90.00
#
_symmetry.space_group_name_H-M   'P 1'
#
loop_
_entity.id
_entity.type
_entity.pdbx_description
1 polymer ?
#
loop_
_entity_poly.entity_id
_entity_poly.type
_entity_poly.pdbx_seq_one_letter_code
_entity_poly.pdbx_strand_id
1 'polypeptide(L)'
;MNKSQLNFRPLSWLMAPVLSVALVACGGGGQDTILGSGGIAPVVVVPPTVTNVTPLRNATGVATNTKTITATFSQAMDSDTLTQNSFTLACPAATAITGGSVSYQASNQTATLTLPAGTVLTSNALCVATVKTAAKDSAGIALVNDFIWQFRTSTLTDTTAPTVTNTVNANGATSVAVNTKVGATFSEAMNPLSITNTSFTLKQTVSGAAVAGDTSYSGVSAVFAPTNALLANTQYTAMITTVAADLADNPMASNYSWSWKTALAADTTAPRVNDTINADGATNVALNTRVGVTFSEALNPLSVTNVNFSLKEKNTGTAVVGTTSYSGVDATFVPLANLVPGTTYTATVKGGATGVEDLAGNALAADYSWSWTTAVATDPTAPVLDTTAPLVVLVNPVESAPGVAVTTSVNATFNEAMDPLTITTANFKVAGVTGTVSYNAQSKVATFTPNANLAAGTTYTATVTTAAADLAGNTLATEKVWQFTTEAAPVIVPMIALNTVAPFGTFGGTAGMTNMGTLTVINGDIGTIATGTSMVTGFHDTLGDIYTETGSNIGAVNGKIYTCTTSTTGPTSAVVNAPACAAATQARLDAQTAYLALVAKPVGGASPAPGANLAGVTLLPGTYVAPGGSYMIQGGNLTLDAQGDANATWVFQMATTLTVGGPGAAFPQSIILAGGAQGKNVFWQVGSTATINAAGGGTMVGTIIAQDGVVISTAGNVNPVTLNGRALSLGASVTMVNTVINVPAQ
;
A
#
# COMPACT_ATOMS: atom_id res chain seq x y z
N MET A 1 -21.15 -71.50 -27.32
CA MET A 1 -22.06 -72.46 -26.63
C MET A 1 -23.17 -71.66 -25.95
N ASN A 2 -24.35 -72.27 -25.73
CA ASN A 2 -25.42 -71.96 -24.75
C ASN A 2 -25.58 -70.54 -24.15
N LYS A 3 -26.80 -69.97 -24.01
CA LYS A 3 -28.15 -70.30 -24.52
C LYS A 3 -29.17 -69.20 -24.14
N SER A 4 -30.24 -69.04 -24.97
CA SER A 4 -31.62 -68.54 -24.66
C SER A 4 -31.83 -67.22 -23.85
N GLN A 5 -32.57 -66.20 -24.33
CA GLN A 5 -34.00 -66.14 -24.76
C GLN A 5 -34.99 -66.25 -23.58
N LEU A 6 -36.08 -65.47 -23.43
CA LEU A 6 -36.72 -64.43 -24.28
C LEU A 6 -36.68 -63.02 -23.55
N ASN A 7 -37.59 -62.01 -23.61
CA ASN A 7 -38.95 -61.84 -24.18
C ASN A 7 -39.34 -60.36 -24.57
N PHE A 8 -40.62 -60.18 -24.93
CA PHE A 8 -41.28 -59.05 -25.64
C PHE A 8 -41.65 -57.84 -24.74
N ARG A 9 -41.66 -56.55 -25.15
CA ARG A 9 -42.24 -55.79 -26.31
C ARG A 9 -43.78 -55.56 -26.23
N PRO A 10 -44.37 -54.49 -26.85
CA PRO A 10 -43.87 -53.50 -27.85
C PRO A 10 -44.07 -51.99 -27.41
N LEU A 11 -44.09 -50.88 -28.20
CA LEU A 11 -44.36 -50.59 -29.64
C LEU A 11 -43.84 -49.18 -30.11
N SER A 12 -43.47 -49.04 -31.42
CA SER A 12 -43.52 -47.85 -32.36
C SER A 12 -43.05 -46.42 -31.96
N TRP A 13 -42.41 -45.56 -32.78
CA TRP A 13 -41.89 -45.52 -34.19
C TRP A 13 -40.56 -44.67 -34.17
N LEU A 14 -39.53 -44.87 -35.01
CA LEU A 14 -39.31 -44.45 -36.43
C LEU A 14 -39.51 -42.92 -36.68
N MET A 15 -38.67 -42.17 -37.43
CA MET A 15 -37.55 -42.52 -38.35
C MET A 15 -36.49 -41.37 -38.49
N ALA A 16 -35.40 -41.57 -39.23
CA ALA A 16 -34.32 -40.61 -39.57
C ALA A 16 -33.87 -40.83 -41.07
N PRO A 17 -32.73 -40.36 -41.64
CA PRO A 17 -31.77 -39.29 -41.27
C PRO A 17 -31.31 -38.35 -42.46
N VAL A 18 -30.43 -37.38 -42.16
CA VAL A 18 -29.30 -36.80 -42.96
C VAL A 18 -29.18 -37.04 -44.49
N LEU A 19 -28.99 -35.95 -45.27
CA LEU A 19 -27.95 -35.82 -46.32
C LEU A 19 -27.60 -34.34 -46.66
N SER A 20 -26.47 -34.10 -47.33
CA SER A 20 -25.89 -32.77 -47.62
C SER A 20 -25.56 -32.54 -49.11
N VAL A 21 -25.64 -31.29 -49.57
CA VAL A 21 -25.09 -30.78 -50.86
C VAL A 21 -24.66 -29.32 -50.66
N ALA A 22 -23.60 -28.88 -51.35
CA ALA A 22 -23.19 -27.48 -51.45
C ALA A 22 -23.25 -27.01 -52.92
N LEU A 23 -23.55 -25.73 -53.17
CA LEU A 23 -23.51 -25.14 -54.51
C LEU A 23 -23.13 -23.65 -54.47
N VAL A 24 -22.51 -23.21 -55.57
CA VAL A 24 -22.01 -21.84 -55.78
C VAL A 24 -23.07 -20.99 -56.47
N ALA A 25 -23.17 -19.70 -56.10
CA ALA A 25 -23.91 -18.70 -56.85
C ALA A 25 -23.16 -17.37 -56.89
N CYS A 26 -23.18 -16.69 -58.04
CA CYS A 26 -22.64 -15.36 -58.27
C CYS A 26 -23.49 -14.64 -59.32
N GLY A 27 -23.71 -13.34 -59.14
CA GLY A 27 -24.23 -12.44 -60.19
C GLY A 27 -25.74 -12.17 -60.20
N GLY A 28 -26.10 -11.00 -59.66
CA GLY A 28 -26.53 -9.87 -60.50
C GLY A 28 -27.96 -9.81 -61.07
N GLY A 29 -28.54 -8.60 -60.99
CA GLY A 29 -29.67 -8.15 -61.82
C GLY A 29 -31.06 -8.44 -61.24
N GLY A 30 -31.93 -7.43 -61.24
CA GLY A 30 -33.32 -7.57 -60.81
C GLY A 30 -34.27 -6.69 -61.62
N GLN A 31 -35.53 -7.08 -61.63
CA GLN A 31 -36.73 -6.27 -61.90
C GLN A 31 -37.91 -6.94 -61.21
N ASP A 32 -38.98 -6.18 -60.92
CA ASP A 32 -40.08 -6.61 -60.06
C ASP A 32 -41.27 -7.19 -60.84
N THR A 33 -42.01 -8.15 -60.26
CA THR A 33 -43.47 -8.03 -60.01
C THR A 33 -44.11 -9.30 -59.39
N ILE A 34 -44.60 -9.14 -58.15
CA ILE A 34 -45.96 -9.53 -57.70
C ILE A 34 -46.30 -11.03 -57.41
N LEU A 35 -46.93 -11.24 -56.25
CA LEU A 35 -47.65 -12.42 -55.72
C LEU A 35 -46.83 -13.67 -55.29
N GLY A 36 -46.39 -13.67 -54.03
CA GLY A 36 -46.07 -14.87 -53.25
C GLY A 36 -46.18 -14.60 -51.74
N SER A 37 -47.05 -15.32 -51.02
CA SER A 37 -47.34 -15.06 -49.60
C SER A 37 -46.28 -15.66 -48.67
N GLY A 38 -45.15 -14.97 -48.51
CA GLY A 38 -44.15 -15.29 -47.48
C GLY A 38 -44.63 -14.88 -46.09
N GLY A 39 -44.89 -15.85 -45.22
CA GLY A 39 -45.25 -15.60 -43.82
C GLY A 39 -44.04 -15.09 -43.02
N ILE A 40 -43.91 -13.77 -42.87
CA ILE A 40 -43.03 -13.19 -41.85
C ILE A 40 -43.44 -13.71 -40.47
N ALA A 41 -42.46 -14.17 -39.69
CA ALA A 41 -42.66 -14.37 -38.26
C ALA A 41 -43.13 -13.06 -37.64
N PRO A 42 -44.09 -13.08 -36.68
CA PRO A 42 -44.63 -11.85 -36.12
C PRO A 42 -43.49 -11.07 -35.45
N VAL A 43 -43.30 -9.83 -35.90
CA VAL A 43 -42.38 -8.89 -35.24
C VAL A 43 -42.86 -8.74 -33.81
N VAL A 44 -42.04 -9.17 -32.85
CA VAL A 44 -42.37 -9.04 -31.42
C VAL A 44 -42.25 -7.57 -31.07
N VAL A 45 -43.38 -6.87 -31.10
CA VAL A 45 -43.48 -5.47 -30.72
C VAL A 45 -43.23 -5.36 -29.22
N VAL A 46 -42.03 -4.88 -28.85
CA VAL A 46 -41.66 -4.56 -27.46
C VAL A 46 -41.95 -3.07 -27.24
N PRO A 47 -42.93 -2.70 -26.40
CA PRO A 47 -43.23 -1.29 -26.13
C PRO A 47 -42.10 -0.61 -25.35
N PRO A 48 -41.88 0.71 -25.55
CA PRO A 48 -40.93 1.47 -24.74
C PRO A 48 -41.29 1.45 -23.26
N THR A 49 -40.27 1.38 -22.42
CA THR A 49 -40.36 1.47 -20.96
C THR A 49 -39.39 2.51 -20.43
N VAL A 50 -39.70 3.15 -19.30
CA VAL A 50 -38.77 4.06 -18.62
C VAL A 50 -37.82 3.24 -17.75
N THR A 51 -36.53 3.33 -18.02
CA THR A 51 -35.45 2.56 -17.37
C THR A 51 -34.79 3.32 -16.21
N ASN A 52 -34.77 4.65 -16.26
CA ASN A 52 -34.19 5.51 -15.23
C ASN A 52 -34.89 6.87 -15.15
N VAL A 53 -34.82 7.55 -14.01
CA VAL A 53 -35.37 8.90 -13.79
C VAL A 53 -34.52 9.74 -12.84
N THR A 54 -34.47 11.06 -13.05
CA THR A 54 -33.87 12.03 -12.12
C THR A 54 -34.87 13.18 -11.88
N PRO A 55 -35.18 13.59 -10.64
CA PRO A 55 -34.82 12.95 -9.37
C PRO A 55 -35.29 11.50 -9.27
N LEU A 56 -34.54 10.68 -8.53
CA LEU A 56 -34.87 9.27 -8.31
C LEU A 56 -36.26 9.09 -7.69
N ARG A 57 -36.90 7.95 -7.99
CA ARG A 57 -38.18 7.56 -7.39
C ARG A 57 -38.07 7.51 -5.87
N ASN A 58 -38.98 8.22 -5.19
CA ASN A 58 -39.03 8.44 -3.74
C ASN A 58 -37.83 9.20 -3.14
N ALA A 59 -37.02 9.91 -3.95
CA ALA A 59 -35.98 10.79 -3.42
C ALA A 59 -36.56 11.84 -2.47
N THR A 60 -35.85 12.14 -1.39
CA THR A 60 -36.21 13.14 -0.37
C THR A 60 -35.14 14.22 -0.29
N GLY A 61 -35.54 15.46 -0.03
CA GLY A 61 -34.60 16.58 0.08
C GLY A 61 -34.21 17.20 -1.27
N VAL A 62 -34.96 16.91 -2.34
CA VAL A 62 -34.74 17.50 -3.67
C VAL A 62 -34.82 19.03 -3.59
N ALA A 63 -33.81 19.73 -4.11
CA ALA A 63 -33.69 21.18 -3.98
C ALA A 63 -34.94 21.92 -4.52
N THR A 64 -35.42 22.95 -3.80
CA THR A 64 -36.60 23.71 -4.25
C THR A 64 -36.36 24.49 -5.56
N ASN A 65 -35.11 24.79 -5.89
CA ASN A 65 -34.65 25.38 -7.14
C ASN A 65 -34.19 24.33 -8.19
N THR A 66 -34.61 23.06 -8.07
CA THR A 66 -34.44 22.03 -9.11
C THR A 66 -35.08 22.48 -10.43
N LYS A 67 -34.33 22.45 -11.53
CA LYS A 67 -34.77 22.97 -12.85
C LYS A 67 -35.05 21.91 -13.91
N THR A 68 -34.54 20.70 -13.76
CA THR A 68 -34.71 19.61 -14.74
C THR A 68 -35.25 18.35 -14.09
N ILE A 69 -36.15 17.67 -14.80
CA ILE A 69 -36.66 16.34 -14.48
C ILE A 69 -36.40 15.46 -15.70
N THR A 70 -35.83 14.27 -15.56
CA THR A 70 -35.46 13.39 -16.68
C THR A 70 -36.11 12.02 -16.61
N ALA A 71 -36.27 11.40 -17.78
CA ALA A 71 -36.67 10.00 -17.95
C ALA A 71 -35.86 9.37 -19.09
N THR A 72 -35.16 8.27 -18.82
CA THR A 72 -34.44 7.46 -19.81
C THR A 72 -35.29 6.29 -20.24
N PHE A 73 -35.25 5.90 -21.51
CA PHE A 73 -36.10 4.87 -22.09
C PHE A 73 -35.31 3.59 -22.49
N SER A 74 -36.02 2.49 -22.71
CA SER A 74 -35.46 1.20 -23.16
C SER A 74 -35.12 1.12 -24.65
N GLN A 75 -35.56 2.10 -25.44
CA GLN A 75 -35.34 2.21 -26.88
C GLN A 75 -35.47 3.66 -27.35
N ALA A 76 -35.16 3.93 -28.61
CA ALA A 76 -35.26 5.27 -29.19
C ALA A 76 -36.71 5.78 -29.23
N MET A 77 -36.95 6.93 -28.60
CA MET A 77 -38.23 7.63 -28.62
C MET A 77 -38.39 8.55 -29.84
N ASP A 78 -39.63 8.73 -30.28
CA ASP A 78 -40.03 9.79 -31.21
C ASP A 78 -40.06 11.14 -30.45
N SER A 79 -39.14 12.04 -30.81
CA SER A 79 -38.99 13.37 -30.21
C SER A 79 -40.26 14.21 -30.29
N ASP A 80 -41.05 14.05 -31.36
CA ASP A 80 -42.22 14.90 -31.62
C ASP A 80 -43.39 14.48 -30.71
N THR A 81 -43.33 13.28 -30.13
CA THR A 81 -44.25 12.81 -29.10
C THR A 81 -43.84 13.20 -27.68
N LEU A 82 -42.61 13.68 -27.46
CA LEU A 82 -42.08 14.07 -26.16
C LEU A 82 -42.27 15.58 -25.93
N THR A 83 -43.39 15.92 -25.29
CA THR A 83 -43.85 17.31 -25.08
C THR A 83 -44.37 17.48 -23.65
N GLN A 84 -44.67 18.71 -23.22
CA GLN A 84 -45.34 18.94 -21.92
C GLN A 84 -46.72 18.24 -21.80
N ASN A 85 -47.33 17.76 -22.89
CA ASN A 85 -48.55 16.98 -22.81
C ASN A 85 -48.28 15.52 -22.40
N SER A 86 -47.13 14.97 -22.78
CA SER A 86 -46.73 13.58 -22.54
C SER A 86 -45.71 13.40 -21.41
N PHE A 87 -44.92 14.42 -21.06
CA PHE A 87 -44.05 14.43 -19.88
C PHE A 87 -44.41 15.65 -19.00
N THR A 88 -45.01 15.38 -17.84
CA THR A 88 -45.54 16.39 -16.91
C THR A 88 -44.95 16.29 -15.51
N LEU A 89 -44.83 17.43 -14.82
CA LEU A 89 -44.59 17.53 -13.39
C LEU A 89 -45.78 18.21 -12.71
N ALA A 90 -46.22 17.70 -11.56
CA ALA A 90 -47.08 18.40 -10.62
C ALA A 90 -46.33 18.55 -9.27
N CYS A 91 -46.20 19.78 -8.77
CA CYS A 91 -45.69 20.02 -7.42
C CYS A 91 -46.36 21.22 -6.75
N PRO A 92 -47.07 21.04 -5.61
CA PRO A 92 -47.39 19.76 -4.97
C PRO A 92 -48.19 18.81 -5.88
N ALA A 93 -48.37 17.54 -5.49
CA ALA A 93 -48.85 16.44 -6.34
C ALA A 93 -50.16 16.68 -7.15
N ALA A 94 -50.97 17.69 -6.80
CA ALA A 94 -52.20 18.07 -7.51
C ALA A 94 -52.09 19.40 -8.30
N THR A 95 -50.93 20.05 -8.30
CA THR A 95 -50.67 21.37 -8.88
C THR A 95 -49.68 21.24 -10.04
N ALA A 96 -50.19 21.19 -11.28
CA ALA A 96 -49.36 21.06 -12.47
C ALA A 96 -48.40 22.25 -12.65
N ILE A 97 -47.13 21.97 -12.92
CA ILE A 97 -46.14 22.97 -13.36
C ILE A 97 -46.24 23.05 -14.89
N THR A 98 -46.50 24.25 -15.41
CA THR A 98 -46.76 24.49 -16.84
C THR A 98 -45.87 25.60 -17.40
N GLY A 99 -45.58 25.55 -18.71
CA GLY A 99 -44.75 26.53 -19.40
C GLY A 99 -43.25 26.17 -19.48
N GLY A 100 -42.88 24.93 -19.11
CA GLY A 100 -41.54 24.41 -19.32
C GLY A 100 -41.27 24.03 -20.79
N SER A 101 -40.23 23.25 -21.02
CA SER A 101 -39.97 22.59 -22.31
C SER A 101 -39.59 21.13 -22.10
N VAL A 102 -39.87 20.29 -23.10
CA VAL A 102 -39.37 18.91 -23.12
C VAL A 102 -38.39 18.81 -24.29
N SER A 103 -37.21 18.29 -24.02
CA SER A 103 -36.20 17.93 -25.03
C SER A 103 -35.92 16.43 -24.96
N TYR A 104 -35.37 15.88 -26.04
CA TYR A 104 -34.98 14.47 -26.12
C TYR A 104 -33.57 14.33 -26.70
N GLN A 105 -32.72 13.57 -26.02
CA GLN A 105 -31.36 13.28 -26.43
C GLN A 105 -31.28 11.82 -26.87
N ALA A 106 -31.22 11.60 -28.19
CA ALA A 106 -31.27 10.25 -28.77
C ALA A 106 -30.05 9.37 -28.40
N SER A 107 -28.87 9.96 -28.18
CA SER A 107 -27.64 9.22 -27.89
C SER A 107 -27.66 8.45 -26.57
N ASN A 108 -28.39 8.95 -25.57
CA ASN A 108 -28.59 8.33 -24.26
C ASN A 108 -30.07 8.05 -23.97
N GLN A 109 -30.92 8.06 -25.00
CA GLN A 109 -32.37 7.78 -24.95
C GLN A 109 -33.10 8.50 -23.80
N THR A 110 -32.72 9.75 -23.51
CA THR A 110 -33.21 10.48 -22.33
C THR A 110 -34.03 11.71 -22.73
N ALA A 111 -35.26 11.79 -22.23
CA ALA A 111 -36.07 13.00 -22.27
C ALA A 111 -35.80 13.86 -21.03
N THR A 112 -35.77 15.17 -21.20
CA THR A 112 -35.65 16.14 -20.10
C THR A 112 -36.80 17.15 -20.16
N LEU A 113 -37.60 17.19 -19.10
CA LEU A 113 -38.53 18.27 -18.80
C LEU A 113 -37.77 19.38 -18.06
N THR A 114 -37.46 20.46 -18.75
CA THR A 114 -36.90 21.69 -18.18
C THR A 114 -38.04 22.57 -17.69
N LEU A 115 -37.98 23.01 -16.44
CA LEU A 115 -39.00 23.86 -15.81
C LEU A 115 -38.87 25.32 -16.27
N PRO A 116 -39.95 26.13 -16.18
CA PRO A 116 -39.89 27.56 -16.51
C PRO A 116 -38.77 28.29 -15.74
N ALA A 117 -38.10 29.24 -16.39
CA ALA A 117 -37.08 30.05 -15.74
C ALA A 117 -37.65 30.81 -14.51
N GLY A 118 -36.98 30.70 -13.37
CA GLY A 118 -37.46 31.26 -12.10
C GLY A 118 -38.48 30.39 -11.34
N THR A 119 -38.78 29.17 -11.80
CA THR A 119 -39.58 28.21 -11.03
C THR A 119 -38.89 27.87 -9.71
N VAL A 120 -39.65 27.97 -8.61
CA VAL A 120 -39.29 27.40 -7.31
C VAL A 120 -40.37 26.41 -6.93
N LEU A 121 -40.00 25.14 -6.79
CA LEU A 121 -40.88 24.08 -6.33
C LEU A 121 -41.28 24.34 -4.87
N THR A 122 -42.53 24.06 -4.52
CA THR A 122 -43.02 24.23 -3.13
C THR A 122 -42.18 23.40 -2.16
N SER A 123 -41.84 23.98 -1.00
CA SER A 123 -41.00 23.35 0.03
C SER A 123 -41.71 22.20 0.76
N ASN A 124 -40.96 21.14 1.08
CA ASN A 124 -41.45 19.89 1.69
C ASN A 124 -42.68 19.26 1.00
N ALA A 125 -42.86 19.57 -0.29
CA ALA A 125 -43.96 19.07 -1.09
C ALA A 125 -43.63 17.70 -1.67
N LEU A 126 -44.65 16.85 -1.76
CA LEU A 126 -44.60 15.69 -2.64
C LEU A 126 -44.83 16.19 -4.07
N CYS A 127 -43.82 16.11 -4.93
CA CYS A 127 -43.96 16.29 -6.37
C CYS A 127 -44.25 14.93 -7.03
N VAL A 128 -45.04 14.94 -8.10
CA VAL A 128 -45.33 13.76 -8.94
C VAL A 128 -44.96 14.07 -10.38
N ALA A 129 -44.14 13.22 -10.99
CA ALA A 129 -43.75 13.28 -12.39
C ALA A 129 -44.35 12.09 -13.15
N THR A 130 -44.78 12.33 -14.38
CA THR A 130 -45.44 11.34 -15.22
C THR A 130 -44.96 11.44 -16.66
N VAL A 131 -44.49 10.31 -17.22
CA VAL A 131 -44.45 10.11 -18.67
C VAL A 131 -45.66 9.30 -19.08
N LYS A 132 -46.52 9.87 -19.93
CA LYS A 132 -47.80 9.29 -20.33
C LYS A 132 -47.65 8.40 -21.55
N THR A 133 -48.63 7.51 -21.73
CA THR A 133 -48.92 6.72 -22.95
C THR A 133 -48.99 7.53 -24.26
N ALA A 134 -49.03 8.87 -24.20
CA ALA A 134 -48.89 9.74 -25.37
C ALA A 134 -47.47 9.77 -25.96
N ALA A 135 -46.42 9.45 -25.18
CA ALA A 135 -45.05 9.31 -25.67
C ALA A 135 -44.84 7.93 -26.33
N LYS A 136 -44.09 7.91 -27.45
CA LYS A 136 -43.93 6.73 -28.30
C LYS A 136 -42.48 6.49 -28.70
N ASP A 137 -42.17 5.25 -29.07
CA ASP A 137 -40.91 4.93 -29.74
C ASP A 137 -40.86 5.43 -31.20
N SER A 138 -39.69 5.37 -31.82
CA SER A 138 -39.49 5.75 -33.23
C SER A 138 -40.20 4.83 -34.25
N ALA A 139 -40.92 3.80 -33.81
CA ALA A 139 -41.82 2.97 -34.61
C ALA A 139 -43.30 3.31 -34.36
N GLY A 140 -43.61 4.31 -33.53
CA GLY A 140 -44.96 4.76 -33.20
C GLY A 140 -45.65 3.96 -32.09
N ILE A 141 -44.93 3.12 -31.35
CA ILE A 141 -45.45 2.29 -30.26
C ILE A 141 -45.44 3.08 -28.95
N ALA A 142 -46.61 3.21 -28.33
CA ALA A 142 -46.78 3.88 -27.04
C ALA A 142 -46.22 3.06 -25.86
N LEU A 143 -45.92 3.73 -24.74
CA LEU A 143 -45.81 3.06 -23.43
C LEU A 143 -47.11 2.28 -23.13
N VAL A 144 -47.00 1.14 -22.44
CA VAL A 144 -48.16 0.30 -22.08
C VAL A 144 -49.09 0.98 -21.06
N ASN A 145 -48.50 1.76 -20.14
CA ASN A 145 -49.19 2.52 -19.11
C ASN A 145 -48.44 3.85 -18.89
N ASP A 146 -49.11 4.82 -18.28
CA ASP A 146 -48.45 6.04 -17.78
C ASP A 146 -47.41 5.66 -16.71
N PHE A 147 -46.14 6.00 -16.94
CA PHE A 147 -45.06 5.81 -15.98
C PHE A 147 -45.05 6.97 -14.99
N ILE A 148 -45.50 6.71 -13.76
CA ILE A 148 -45.60 7.68 -12.67
C ILE A 148 -44.49 7.44 -11.66
N TRP A 149 -43.85 8.51 -11.17
CA TRP A 149 -43.02 8.50 -9.98
C TRP A 149 -43.19 9.78 -9.17
N GLN A 150 -42.64 9.78 -7.97
CA GLN A 150 -42.77 10.87 -7.01
C GLN A 150 -41.42 11.15 -6.34
N PHE A 151 -41.25 12.36 -5.82
CA PHE A 151 -40.13 12.77 -4.97
C PHE A 151 -40.59 13.86 -4.00
N ARG A 152 -39.82 14.11 -2.94
CA ARG A 152 -40.08 15.16 -1.95
C ARG A 152 -39.01 16.23 -2.00
N THR A 153 -39.45 17.49 -2.08
CA THR A 153 -38.55 18.64 -1.99
C THR A 153 -38.01 18.85 -0.58
N SER A 154 -36.88 19.54 -0.46
CA SER A 154 -36.36 20.05 0.81
C SER A 154 -37.14 21.30 1.26
N THR A 155 -36.67 21.92 2.35
CA THR A 155 -37.12 23.24 2.82
C THR A 155 -36.30 24.40 2.27
N LEU A 156 -35.24 24.14 1.49
CA LEU A 156 -34.22 25.11 1.10
C LEU A 156 -33.97 25.12 -0.42
N THR A 157 -33.35 26.20 -0.90
CA THR A 157 -32.69 26.24 -2.21
C THR A 157 -31.28 25.68 -2.07
N ASP A 158 -30.80 24.91 -3.04
CA ASP A 158 -29.39 24.50 -3.07
C ASP A 158 -28.50 25.57 -3.72
N THR A 159 -27.36 25.80 -3.09
CA THR A 159 -26.29 26.70 -3.53
C THR A 159 -24.92 26.04 -3.33
N THR A 160 -24.90 24.72 -3.12
CA THR A 160 -23.70 23.92 -2.91
C THR A 160 -23.12 23.55 -4.27
N ALA A 161 -21.79 23.58 -4.40
CA ALA A 161 -21.15 23.09 -5.61
C ALA A 161 -20.96 21.56 -5.49
N PRO A 162 -21.40 20.76 -6.47
CA PRO A 162 -21.22 19.32 -6.41
C PRO A 162 -19.74 18.92 -6.40
N THR A 163 -19.45 17.83 -5.70
CA THR A 163 -18.10 17.27 -5.53
C THR A 163 -18.05 15.80 -5.93
N VAL A 164 -16.89 15.31 -6.34
CA VAL A 164 -16.68 13.87 -6.58
C VAL A 164 -16.31 13.22 -5.25
N THR A 165 -17.18 12.35 -4.75
CA THR A 165 -17.06 11.63 -3.47
C THR A 165 -16.31 10.32 -3.60
N ASN A 166 -16.37 9.67 -4.77
CA ASN A 166 -15.61 8.46 -5.08
C ASN A 166 -15.27 8.37 -6.57
N THR A 167 -14.17 7.68 -6.91
CA THR A 167 -13.80 7.34 -8.30
C THR A 167 -13.48 5.86 -8.41
N VAL A 168 -13.80 5.27 -9.55
CA VAL A 168 -13.50 3.88 -9.85
C VAL A 168 -12.39 3.83 -10.91
N ASN A 169 -11.44 2.90 -10.73
CA ASN A 169 -10.02 3.07 -11.04
C ASN A 169 -9.40 4.15 -10.14
N ALA A 170 -9.01 3.76 -8.92
CA ALA A 170 -8.51 4.67 -7.89
C ALA A 170 -7.24 5.44 -8.32
N ASN A 171 -7.10 6.69 -7.85
CA ASN A 171 -5.95 7.53 -8.20
C ASN A 171 -4.62 6.89 -7.76
N GLY A 172 -3.70 6.69 -8.70
CA GLY A 172 -2.42 6.01 -8.49
C GLY A 172 -2.43 4.50 -8.74
N ALA A 173 -3.58 3.87 -9.02
CA ALA A 173 -3.65 2.43 -9.29
C ALA A 173 -2.79 2.02 -10.49
N THR A 174 -2.09 0.89 -10.40
CA THR A 174 -1.02 0.50 -11.36
C THR A 174 -1.34 -0.70 -12.27
N SER A 175 -2.39 -1.46 -11.95
CA SER A 175 -2.72 -2.75 -12.58
C SER A 175 -4.16 -2.82 -13.06
N VAL A 176 -4.68 -1.73 -13.64
CA VAL A 176 -6.09 -1.63 -14.07
C VAL A 176 -6.32 -2.35 -15.41
N ALA A 177 -7.35 -3.17 -15.54
CA ALA A 177 -7.61 -3.93 -16.76
C ALA A 177 -7.82 -3.06 -18.02
N VAL A 178 -7.35 -3.52 -19.18
CA VAL A 178 -7.41 -2.70 -20.43
C VAL A 178 -8.82 -2.48 -20.97
N ASN A 179 -9.78 -3.34 -20.63
CA ASN A 179 -11.20 -3.22 -20.98
C ASN A 179 -12.03 -2.46 -19.92
N THR A 180 -11.40 -1.82 -18.93
CA THR A 180 -12.14 -1.08 -17.89
C THR A 180 -12.94 0.10 -18.45
N LYS A 181 -14.18 0.24 -17.97
CA LYS A 181 -14.93 1.50 -17.94
C LYS A 181 -14.34 2.41 -16.83
N VAL A 182 -14.68 3.69 -16.81
CA VAL A 182 -14.18 4.65 -15.79
C VAL A 182 -15.36 5.24 -15.03
N GLY A 183 -15.37 5.17 -13.69
CA GLY A 183 -16.50 5.61 -12.87
C GLY A 183 -16.18 6.83 -11.99
N ALA A 184 -17.19 7.67 -11.76
CA ALA A 184 -17.17 8.75 -10.77
C ALA A 184 -18.52 8.84 -10.05
N THR A 185 -18.51 9.08 -8.75
CA THR A 185 -19.70 9.27 -7.90
C THR A 185 -19.66 10.66 -7.27
N PHE A 186 -20.82 11.32 -7.21
CA PHE A 186 -20.95 12.71 -6.77
C PHE A 186 -21.50 12.81 -5.33
N SER A 187 -21.48 14.01 -4.76
CA SER A 187 -22.13 14.34 -3.47
C SER A 187 -23.66 14.29 -3.53
N GLU A 188 -24.23 14.41 -4.73
CA GLU A 188 -25.64 14.69 -4.95
C GLU A 188 -26.07 14.32 -6.39
N ALA A 189 -27.33 14.60 -6.73
CA ALA A 189 -27.86 14.37 -8.07
C ALA A 189 -27.43 15.48 -9.05
N MET A 190 -26.65 15.09 -10.05
CA MET A 190 -26.23 15.95 -11.16
C MET A 190 -27.38 16.17 -12.17
N ASN A 191 -27.39 17.33 -12.82
CA ASN A 191 -28.19 17.56 -14.03
C ASN A 191 -27.65 16.66 -15.15
N PRO A 192 -28.40 15.65 -15.66
CA PRO A 192 -27.86 14.68 -16.61
C PRO A 192 -27.40 15.29 -17.93
N LEU A 193 -27.95 16.44 -18.34
CA LEU A 193 -27.50 17.16 -19.54
C LEU A 193 -26.10 17.80 -19.36
N SER A 194 -25.65 17.99 -18.11
CA SER A 194 -24.30 18.47 -17.79
C SER A 194 -23.25 17.35 -17.79
N ILE A 195 -23.66 16.07 -17.79
CA ILE A 195 -22.78 14.89 -17.69
C ILE A 195 -22.65 14.24 -19.07
N THR A 196 -21.60 14.63 -19.81
CA THR A 196 -21.36 14.22 -21.20
C THR A 196 -19.87 14.06 -21.48
N ASN A 197 -19.50 13.62 -22.68
CA ASN A 197 -18.10 13.46 -23.12
C ASN A 197 -17.27 14.77 -23.13
N THR A 198 -17.86 15.94 -22.87
CA THR A 198 -17.13 17.21 -22.69
C THR A 198 -16.86 17.55 -21.22
N SER A 199 -17.67 16.99 -20.30
CA SER A 199 -17.53 17.20 -18.86
C SER A 199 -16.88 16.01 -18.16
N PHE A 200 -17.18 14.77 -18.54
CA PHE A 200 -16.40 13.57 -18.20
C PHE A 200 -15.47 13.26 -19.37
N THR A 201 -14.17 13.48 -19.19
CA THR A 201 -13.15 13.26 -20.22
C THR A 201 -12.11 12.22 -19.79
N LEU A 202 -11.57 11.48 -20.76
CA LEU A 202 -10.48 10.52 -20.57
C LEU A 202 -9.35 10.78 -21.58
N LYS A 203 -8.10 10.82 -21.11
CA LYS A 203 -6.91 11.07 -21.95
C LYS A 203 -5.76 10.15 -21.59
N GLN A 204 -4.92 9.81 -22.56
CA GLN A 204 -3.64 9.14 -22.33
C GLN A 204 -2.63 10.18 -21.80
N THR A 205 -2.10 9.96 -20.59
CA THR A 205 -1.45 11.03 -19.79
C THR A 205 -0.19 11.61 -20.45
N VAL A 206 0.57 10.79 -21.17
CA VAL A 206 1.88 11.19 -21.73
C VAL A 206 1.74 11.96 -23.04
N SER A 207 0.86 11.51 -23.94
CA SER A 207 0.61 12.19 -25.23
C SER A 207 -0.46 13.28 -25.17
N GLY A 208 -1.29 13.29 -24.12
CA GLY A 208 -2.49 14.12 -24.03
C GLY A 208 -3.63 13.71 -24.98
N ALA A 209 -3.47 12.62 -25.74
CA ALA A 209 -4.48 12.16 -26.70
C ALA A 209 -5.79 11.77 -26.00
N ALA A 210 -6.91 12.26 -26.53
CA ALA A 210 -8.24 11.92 -26.02
C ALA A 210 -8.63 10.48 -26.37
N VAL A 211 -9.28 9.80 -25.43
CA VAL A 211 -9.87 8.47 -25.65
C VAL A 211 -11.31 8.66 -26.10
N ALA A 212 -11.71 8.00 -27.18
CA ALA A 212 -13.10 7.92 -27.60
C ALA A 212 -13.88 6.95 -26.70
N GLY A 213 -15.10 7.31 -26.34
CA GLY A 213 -15.98 6.57 -25.44
C GLY A 213 -17.28 7.30 -25.20
N ASP A 214 -18.20 6.67 -24.47
CA ASP A 214 -19.54 7.18 -24.20
C ASP A 214 -19.79 7.35 -22.71
N THR A 215 -20.33 8.51 -22.33
CA THR A 215 -20.69 8.83 -20.94
C THR A 215 -22.15 8.45 -20.66
N SER A 216 -22.37 7.68 -19.60
CA SER A 216 -23.68 7.34 -19.05
C SER A 216 -23.81 7.84 -17.60
N TYR A 217 -25.03 8.15 -17.15
CA TYR A 217 -25.28 8.67 -15.81
C TYR A 217 -26.56 8.07 -15.19
N SER A 218 -26.51 7.72 -13.90
CA SER A 218 -27.69 7.28 -13.14
C SER A 218 -27.52 7.55 -11.64
N GLY A 219 -28.62 7.96 -10.99
CA GLY A 219 -28.64 8.26 -9.56
C GLY A 219 -27.73 9.42 -9.18
N VAL A 220 -26.53 9.08 -8.70
CA VAL A 220 -25.42 9.98 -8.33
C VAL A 220 -24.07 9.56 -8.94
N SER A 221 -24.08 8.68 -9.95
CA SER A 221 -22.86 8.09 -10.54
C SER A 221 -22.83 8.26 -12.06
N ALA A 222 -21.66 8.67 -12.58
CA ALA A 222 -21.34 8.68 -13.99
C ALA A 222 -20.35 7.56 -14.34
N VAL A 223 -20.45 7.03 -15.56
CA VAL A 223 -19.47 6.08 -16.12
C VAL A 223 -19.15 6.47 -17.56
N PHE A 224 -17.86 6.60 -17.85
CA PHE A 224 -17.31 6.74 -19.19
C PHE A 224 -16.85 5.36 -19.69
N ALA A 225 -17.42 4.87 -20.79
CA ALA A 225 -17.08 3.58 -21.40
C ALA A 225 -16.21 3.81 -22.65
N PRO A 226 -14.90 3.48 -22.65
CA PRO A 226 -14.05 3.59 -23.85
C PRO A 226 -14.59 2.75 -25.03
N THR A 227 -14.65 3.33 -26.24
CA THR A 227 -15.13 2.65 -27.45
C THR A 227 -14.21 1.49 -27.87
N ASN A 228 -12.93 1.57 -27.50
CA ASN A 228 -11.93 0.53 -27.72
C ASN A 228 -11.22 0.24 -26.39
N ALA A 229 -10.71 -0.99 -26.22
CA ALA A 229 -9.83 -1.30 -25.11
C ALA A 229 -8.63 -0.35 -25.07
N LEU A 230 -8.25 0.05 -23.85
CA LEU A 230 -7.13 0.93 -23.58
C LEU A 230 -5.80 0.24 -23.95
N LEU A 231 -4.75 1.03 -24.18
CA LEU A 231 -3.42 0.48 -24.41
C LEU A 231 -2.88 -0.13 -23.10
N ALA A 232 -2.19 -1.26 -23.20
CA ALA A 232 -1.55 -1.93 -22.07
C ALA A 232 -0.40 -1.11 -21.46
N ASN A 233 -0.09 -1.30 -20.17
CA ASN A 233 1.04 -0.68 -19.45
C ASN A 233 1.12 0.85 -19.59
N THR A 234 -0.01 1.51 -19.81
CA THR A 234 -0.12 2.92 -20.23
C THR A 234 -0.83 3.74 -19.16
N GLN A 235 -0.35 4.95 -18.90
CA GLN A 235 -0.99 5.86 -17.94
C GLN A 235 -2.12 6.65 -18.61
N TYR A 236 -3.25 6.72 -17.92
CA TYR A 236 -4.44 7.47 -18.32
C TYR A 236 -4.85 8.43 -17.20
N THR A 237 -5.45 9.55 -17.59
CA THR A 237 -6.02 10.56 -16.71
C THR A 237 -7.48 10.79 -17.10
N ALA A 238 -8.40 10.62 -16.16
CA ALA A 238 -9.75 11.14 -16.30
C ALA A 238 -9.92 12.48 -15.58
N MET A 239 -10.92 13.22 -16.01
CA MET A 239 -11.28 14.50 -15.42
C MET A 239 -12.78 14.74 -15.55
N ILE A 240 -13.43 15.10 -14.43
CA ILE A 240 -14.71 15.80 -14.45
C ILE A 240 -14.42 17.31 -14.47
N THR A 241 -15.03 18.06 -15.37
CA THR A 241 -14.81 19.51 -15.52
C THR A 241 -15.88 20.35 -14.82
N THR A 242 -15.60 21.64 -14.64
CA THR A 242 -16.56 22.66 -14.15
C THR A 242 -17.78 22.89 -15.06
N VAL A 243 -17.94 22.12 -16.15
CA VAL A 243 -19.18 22.06 -16.95
C VAL A 243 -20.22 21.13 -16.31
N ALA A 244 -19.80 20.16 -15.49
CA ALA A 244 -20.71 19.32 -14.72
C ALA A 244 -21.38 20.14 -13.60
N ALA A 245 -22.70 20.00 -13.44
CA ALA A 245 -23.51 20.77 -12.49
C ALA A 245 -24.62 19.95 -11.84
N ASP A 246 -25.10 20.39 -10.68
CA ASP A 246 -26.23 19.79 -9.96
C ASP A 246 -27.59 20.07 -10.65
N LEU A 247 -28.69 19.58 -10.08
CA LEU A 247 -30.05 19.84 -10.56
C LEU A 247 -30.54 21.31 -10.42
N ALA A 248 -29.79 22.17 -9.71
CA ALA A 248 -30.02 23.60 -9.58
C ALA A 248 -29.09 24.45 -10.50
N ASP A 249 -28.28 23.80 -11.34
CA ASP A 249 -27.16 24.34 -12.13
C ASP A 249 -26.04 25.04 -11.31
N ASN A 250 -25.77 24.61 -10.08
CA ASN A 250 -24.50 24.91 -9.41
C ASN A 250 -23.39 24.06 -10.07
N PRO A 251 -22.37 24.66 -10.71
CA PRO A 251 -21.28 23.91 -11.34
C PRO A 251 -20.30 23.37 -10.30
N MET A 252 -19.56 22.32 -10.63
CA MET A 252 -18.40 21.89 -9.84
C MET A 252 -17.43 23.06 -9.62
N ALA A 253 -16.99 23.27 -8.38
CA ALA A 253 -16.15 24.41 -8.00
C ALA A 253 -14.74 24.40 -8.65
N SER A 254 -14.27 23.23 -9.09
CA SER A 254 -13.01 23.05 -9.82
C SER A 254 -13.04 21.76 -10.65
N ASN A 255 -12.13 21.65 -11.62
CA ASN A 255 -11.94 20.38 -12.33
C ASN A 255 -11.38 19.32 -11.37
N TYR A 256 -12.03 18.17 -11.28
CA TYR A 256 -11.56 17.02 -10.51
C TYR A 256 -10.85 16.03 -11.45
N SER A 257 -9.56 15.76 -11.23
CA SER A 257 -8.77 14.87 -12.08
C SER A 257 -8.07 13.77 -11.29
N TRP A 258 -8.00 12.58 -11.88
CA TRP A 258 -7.35 11.39 -11.31
C TRP A 258 -6.69 10.58 -12.41
N SER A 259 -5.68 9.79 -12.04
CA SER A 259 -4.88 9.02 -13.00
C SER A 259 -4.56 7.62 -12.50
N TRP A 260 -4.40 6.68 -13.42
CA TRP A 260 -4.03 5.29 -13.15
C TRP A 260 -3.23 4.73 -14.33
N LYS A 261 -2.69 3.54 -14.17
CA LYS A 261 -1.96 2.80 -15.19
C LYS A 261 -2.66 1.48 -15.49
N THR A 262 -2.72 1.13 -16.78
CA THR A 262 -3.28 -0.14 -17.22
C THR A 262 -2.31 -1.31 -17.01
N ALA A 263 -2.88 -2.49 -16.81
CA ALA A 263 -2.20 -3.79 -16.79
C ALA A 263 -1.77 -4.23 -18.20
N LEU A 264 -1.35 -5.50 -18.32
CA LEU A 264 -1.03 -6.15 -19.59
C LEU A 264 -2.22 -6.86 -20.26
N ALA A 265 -3.31 -7.09 -19.53
CA ALA A 265 -4.43 -7.93 -19.94
C ALA A 265 -5.78 -7.25 -19.73
N ALA A 266 -6.80 -7.81 -20.38
CA ALA A 266 -8.20 -7.53 -20.10
C ALA A 266 -8.66 -8.37 -18.90
N ASP A 267 -9.65 -7.90 -18.14
CA ASP A 267 -10.31 -8.73 -17.15
C ASP A 267 -11.41 -9.58 -17.79
N THR A 268 -11.47 -10.82 -17.35
CA THR A 268 -12.44 -11.85 -17.73
C THR A 268 -13.00 -12.57 -16.49
N THR A 269 -12.75 -12.01 -15.30
CA THR A 269 -13.22 -12.53 -14.02
C THR A 269 -14.65 -12.05 -13.81
N ALA A 270 -15.58 -12.97 -13.53
CA ALA A 270 -16.93 -12.56 -13.13
C ALA A 270 -16.94 -12.21 -11.63
N PRO A 271 -17.57 -11.08 -11.24
CA PRO A 271 -17.69 -10.68 -9.85
C PRO A 271 -18.43 -11.73 -9.02
N ARG A 272 -18.09 -11.78 -7.72
CA ARG A 272 -18.62 -12.72 -6.73
C ARG A 272 -19.07 -11.96 -5.49
N VAL A 273 -20.02 -12.52 -4.75
CA VAL A 273 -20.32 -12.07 -3.39
C VAL A 273 -19.32 -12.72 -2.43
N ASN A 274 -18.65 -11.89 -1.64
CA ASN A 274 -17.69 -12.28 -0.60
C ASN A 274 -18.32 -12.33 0.80
N ASP A 275 -19.15 -11.35 1.14
CA ASP A 275 -19.82 -11.24 2.45
C ASP A 275 -21.21 -10.60 2.29
N THR A 276 -22.08 -10.78 3.29
CA THR A 276 -23.45 -10.26 3.31
C THR A 276 -23.82 -9.71 4.68
N ILE A 277 -24.41 -8.52 4.69
CA ILE A 277 -24.96 -7.90 5.90
C ILE A 277 -26.31 -8.56 6.22
N ASN A 278 -26.44 -9.01 7.47
CA ASN A 278 -27.42 -10.00 7.93
C ASN A 278 -27.19 -11.34 7.21
N ALA A 279 -26.39 -12.22 7.80
CA ALA A 279 -26.00 -13.51 7.21
C ALA A 279 -27.20 -14.41 6.90
N ASP A 280 -27.04 -15.33 5.93
CA ASP A 280 -28.09 -16.28 5.58
C ASP A 280 -28.51 -17.15 6.78
N GLY A 281 -29.81 -17.24 7.01
CA GLY A 281 -30.41 -17.90 8.17
C GLY A 281 -30.44 -17.08 9.47
N ALA A 282 -29.94 -15.83 9.49
CA ALA A 282 -29.93 -15.01 10.71
C ALA A 282 -31.34 -14.74 11.26
N THR A 283 -31.46 -14.70 12.58
CA THR A 283 -32.71 -14.47 13.34
C THR A 283 -32.55 -13.31 14.31
N ASN A 284 -33.66 -12.75 14.79
CA ASN A 284 -33.71 -11.61 15.71
C ASN A 284 -33.02 -10.33 15.17
N VAL A 285 -33.08 -10.14 13.85
CA VAL A 285 -32.57 -8.94 13.18
C VAL A 285 -33.48 -7.72 13.48
N ALA A 286 -32.89 -6.57 13.81
CA ALA A 286 -33.63 -5.35 14.14
C ALA A 286 -34.48 -4.82 12.96
N LEU A 287 -35.65 -4.22 13.25
CA LEU A 287 -36.61 -3.82 12.19
C LEU A 287 -36.13 -2.64 11.35
N ASN A 288 -35.21 -1.84 11.88
CA ASN A 288 -34.56 -0.73 11.20
C ASN A 288 -33.21 -1.11 10.55
N THR A 289 -32.89 -2.41 10.42
CA THR A 289 -31.64 -2.86 9.79
C THR A 289 -31.51 -2.42 8.33
N ARG A 290 -30.27 -2.24 7.90
CA ARG A 290 -29.85 -2.16 6.50
C ARG A 290 -29.44 -3.53 5.98
N VAL A 291 -29.66 -3.74 4.68
CA VAL A 291 -29.22 -4.95 3.97
C VAL A 291 -28.04 -4.57 3.10
N GLY A 292 -27.05 -5.43 2.94
CA GLY A 292 -25.86 -5.09 2.17
C GLY A 292 -25.02 -6.28 1.79
N VAL A 293 -24.06 -6.05 0.90
CA VAL A 293 -23.32 -7.09 0.20
C VAL A 293 -21.95 -6.55 -0.24
N THR A 294 -20.91 -7.34 0.01
CA THR A 294 -19.52 -7.05 -0.37
C THR A 294 -19.11 -7.93 -1.54
N PHE A 295 -18.55 -7.35 -2.60
CA PHE A 295 -18.14 -8.05 -3.81
C PHE A 295 -16.64 -8.37 -3.84
N SER A 296 -16.22 -9.23 -4.78
CA SER A 296 -14.80 -9.53 -5.06
C SER A 296 -14.03 -8.36 -5.66
N GLU A 297 -14.73 -7.42 -6.30
CA GLU A 297 -14.18 -6.36 -7.13
C GLU A 297 -15.20 -5.24 -7.35
N ALA A 298 -14.75 -4.16 -7.99
CA ALA A 298 -15.59 -2.98 -8.23
C ALA A 298 -16.55 -3.20 -9.41
N LEU A 299 -17.84 -3.25 -9.09
CA LEU A 299 -18.95 -3.25 -10.03
C LEU A 299 -19.07 -1.92 -10.81
N ASN A 300 -19.63 -2.00 -12.01
CA ASN A 300 -20.19 -0.85 -12.72
C ASN A 300 -21.35 -0.27 -11.87
N PRO A 301 -21.24 0.96 -11.34
CA PRO A 301 -22.26 1.54 -10.45
C PRO A 301 -23.62 1.70 -11.12
N LEU A 302 -23.69 1.80 -12.45
CA LEU A 302 -24.96 1.87 -13.20
C LEU A 302 -25.72 0.53 -13.19
N SER A 303 -25.04 -0.59 -12.90
CA SER A 303 -25.66 -1.91 -12.77
C SER A 303 -26.24 -2.17 -11.37
N VAL A 304 -25.78 -1.43 -10.35
CA VAL A 304 -26.14 -1.63 -8.93
C VAL A 304 -27.38 -0.80 -8.55
N THR A 305 -28.52 -1.16 -9.15
CA THR A 305 -29.82 -0.49 -8.95
C THR A 305 -30.72 -1.25 -7.98
N ASN A 306 -31.82 -0.66 -7.54
CA ASN A 306 -32.85 -1.35 -6.74
C ASN A 306 -33.64 -2.43 -7.51
N VAL A 307 -33.42 -2.56 -8.83
CA VAL A 307 -33.89 -3.69 -9.66
C VAL A 307 -32.94 -4.88 -9.54
N ASN A 308 -31.62 -4.60 -9.50
CA ASN A 308 -30.57 -5.61 -9.47
C ASN A 308 -30.07 -5.95 -8.07
N PHE A 309 -30.33 -5.11 -7.06
CA PHE A 309 -30.20 -5.44 -5.65
C PHE A 309 -31.53 -5.10 -4.96
N SER A 310 -32.32 -6.13 -4.68
CA SER A 310 -33.70 -6.00 -4.20
C SER A 310 -33.95 -6.79 -2.91
N LEU A 311 -34.97 -6.37 -2.15
CA LEU A 311 -35.41 -7.02 -0.91
C LEU A 311 -36.91 -7.34 -1.00
N LYS A 312 -37.30 -8.56 -0.63
CA LYS A 312 -38.70 -9.02 -0.65
C LYS A 312 -39.07 -9.75 0.62
N GLU A 313 -40.33 -9.67 1.04
CA GLU A 313 -40.88 -10.59 2.03
C GLU A 313 -40.94 -12.00 1.43
N LYS A 314 -40.41 -13.01 2.15
CA LYS A 314 -40.26 -14.37 1.63
C LYS A 314 -41.60 -15.09 1.41
N ASN A 315 -42.60 -14.81 2.24
CA ASN A 315 -43.89 -15.51 2.23
C ASN A 315 -44.89 -14.94 1.21
N THR A 316 -44.92 -13.61 1.03
CA THR A 316 -45.85 -12.94 0.10
C THR A 316 -45.21 -12.59 -1.24
N GLY A 317 -43.88 -12.57 -1.32
CA GLY A 317 -43.13 -12.05 -2.47
C GLY A 317 -43.14 -10.52 -2.60
N THR A 318 -43.76 -9.80 -1.65
CA THR A 318 -43.91 -8.34 -1.68
C THR A 318 -42.55 -7.66 -1.62
N ALA A 319 -42.27 -6.77 -2.57
CA ALA A 319 -41.04 -5.99 -2.58
C ALA A 319 -41.05 -4.92 -1.47
N VAL A 320 -39.97 -4.86 -0.70
CA VAL A 320 -39.73 -3.76 0.25
C VAL A 320 -39.31 -2.53 -0.56
N VAL A 321 -39.90 -1.38 -0.24
CA VAL A 321 -39.49 -0.11 -0.86
C VAL A 321 -38.28 0.42 -0.11
N GLY A 322 -37.19 0.65 -0.84
CA GLY A 322 -35.92 1.14 -0.31
C GLY A 322 -35.08 1.87 -1.35
N THR A 323 -33.98 2.45 -0.90
CA THR A 323 -32.93 3.03 -1.75
C THR A 323 -31.72 2.10 -1.80
N THR A 324 -30.97 2.15 -2.90
CA THR A 324 -29.69 1.43 -3.05
C THR A 324 -28.57 2.44 -3.17
N SER A 325 -27.48 2.21 -2.43
CA SER A 325 -26.23 2.99 -2.47
C SER A 325 -25.05 2.04 -2.58
N TYR A 326 -24.00 2.46 -3.29
CA TYR A 326 -22.86 1.60 -3.63
C TYR A 326 -21.56 2.41 -3.64
N SER A 327 -20.48 1.86 -3.08
CA SER A 327 -19.17 2.50 -3.01
C SER A 327 -18.05 1.47 -2.86
N GLY A 328 -16.94 1.64 -3.60
CA GLY A 328 -15.78 0.75 -3.51
C GLY A 328 -16.09 -0.66 -4.04
N VAL A 329 -16.41 -1.58 -3.14
CA VAL A 329 -16.88 -2.95 -3.43
C VAL A 329 -18.15 -3.33 -2.64
N ASP A 330 -18.76 -2.37 -1.94
CA ASP A 330 -19.88 -2.59 -1.01
C ASP A 330 -21.16 -1.91 -1.52
N ALA A 331 -22.27 -2.64 -1.53
CA ALA A 331 -23.59 -2.11 -1.80
C ALA A 331 -24.50 -2.27 -0.57
N THR A 332 -25.29 -1.24 -0.26
CA THR A 332 -26.27 -1.22 0.83
C THR A 332 -27.65 -0.86 0.26
N PHE A 333 -28.67 -1.63 0.65
CA PHE A 333 -30.08 -1.36 0.45
C PHE A 333 -30.70 -0.91 1.78
N VAL A 334 -31.32 0.28 1.78
CA VAL A 334 -31.93 0.91 2.96
C VAL A 334 -33.45 0.91 2.80
N PRO A 335 -34.21 0.13 3.61
CA PRO A 335 -35.67 0.22 3.64
C PRO A 335 -36.16 1.64 3.98
N LEU A 336 -37.19 2.14 3.27
CA LEU A 336 -37.80 3.45 3.59
C LEU A 336 -38.75 3.42 4.80
N ALA A 337 -39.03 2.24 5.33
CA ALA A 337 -39.83 2.00 6.51
C ALA A 337 -39.30 0.78 7.26
N ASN A 338 -39.51 0.75 8.58
CA ASN A 338 -39.16 -0.40 9.42
C ASN A 338 -39.84 -1.67 8.90
N LEU A 339 -39.09 -2.76 8.91
CA LEU A 339 -39.52 -4.09 8.51
C LEU A 339 -40.58 -4.64 9.47
N VAL A 340 -41.34 -5.65 9.03
CA VAL A 340 -42.41 -6.26 9.83
C VAL A 340 -41.78 -7.21 10.87
N PRO A 341 -42.26 -7.25 12.14
CA PRO A 341 -41.73 -8.16 13.16
C PRO A 341 -41.92 -9.64 12.83
N GLY A 342 -41.01 -10.49 13.29
CA GLY A 342 -41.06 -11.95 13.12
C GLY A 342 -41.11 -12.45 11.68
N THR A 343 -40.75 -11.61 10.72
CA THR A 343 -40.97 -11.83 9.29
C THR A 343 -39.67 -12.19 8.60
N THR A 344 -39.69 -13.26 7.81
CA THR A 344 -38.54 -13.66 6.99
C THR A 344 -38.54 -12.89 5.67
N TYR A 345 -37.43 -12.25 5.36
CA TYR A 345 -37.19 -11.59 4.09
C TYR A 345 -36.12 -12.33 3.29
N THR A 346 -36.10 -12.09 1.99
CA THR A 346 -35.06 -12.56 1.07
C THR A 346 -34.52 -11.36 0.30
N ALA A 347 -33.21 -11.15 0.43
CA ALA A 347 -32.45 -10.23 -0.39
C ALA A 347 -31.93 -10.96 -1.63
N THR A 348 -31.82 -10.27 -2.75
CA THR A 348 -31.29 -10.83 -4.01
C THR A 348 -30.46 -9.79 -4.75
N VAL A 349 -29.20 -10.13 -5.02
CA VAL A 349 -28.39 -9.51 -6.08
C VAL A 349 -28.59 -10.34 -7.35
N LYS A 350 -29.04 -9.70 -8.42
CA LYS A 350 -29.33 -10.32 -9.71
C LYS A 350 -28.04 -10.52 -10.51
N GLY A 351 -27.92 -11.65 -11.19
CA GLY A 351 -26.83 -12.00 -12.10
C GLY A 351 -27.27 -12.19 -13.55
N GLY A 352 -26.41 -12.81 -14.33
CA GLY A 352 -26.56 -12.99 -15.78
C GLY A 352 -26.54 -11.67 -16.56
N ALA A 353 -26.84 -11.75 -17.86
CA ALA A 353 -26.69 -10.64 -18.82
C ALA A 353 -27.61 -9.41 -18.59
N THR A 354 -28.37 -9.36 -17.48
CA THR A 354 -29.16 -8.19 -17.06
C THR A 354 -29.09 -7.95 -15.53
N GLY A 355 -28.10 -8.53 -14.86
CA GLY A 355 -27.83 -8.35 -13.43
C GLY A 355 -26.77 -7.28 -13.16
N VAL A 356 -26.04 -7.42 -12.05
CA VAL A 356 -24.83 -6.62 -11.80
C VAL A 356 -23.64 -7.10 -12.63
N GLU A 357 -22.81 -6.16 -13.07
CA GLU A 357 -21.57 -6.41 -13.83
C GLU A 357 -20.41 -5.56 -13.31
N ASP A 358 -19.18 -5.99 -13.59
CA ASP A 358 -17.97 -5.20 -13.34
C ASP A 358 -17.77 -4.07 -14.37
N LEU A 359 -16.69 -3.31 -14.22
CA LEU A 359 -16.30 -2.30 -15.20
C LEU A 359 -15.74 -2.88 -16.50
N ALA A 360 -15.37 -4.15 -16.55
CA ALA A 360 -14.86 -4.85 -17.74
C ALA A 360 -15.96 -5.45 -18.63
N GLY A 361 -17.20 -5.56 -18.13
CA GLY A 361 -18.34 -6.19 -18.80
C GLY A 361 -18.64 -7.63 -18.37
N ASN A 362 -17.99 -8.15 -17.33
CA ASN A 362 -18.27 -9.47 -16.78
C ASN A 362 -19.44 -9.38 -15.78
N ALA A 363 -20.54 -10.06 -16.09
CA ALA A 363 -21.71 -10.13 -15.19
C ALA A 363 -21.49 -11.13 -14.05
N LEU A 364 -22.09 -10.85 -12.87
CA LEU A 364 -22.23 -11.83 -11.80
C LEU A 364 -22.92 -13.09 -12.35
N ALA A 365 -22.30 -14.27 -12.19
CA ALA A 365 -22.63 -15.44 -13.00
C ALA A 365 -24.07 -15.97 -12.84
N ALA A 366 -24.71 -15.76 -11.69
CA ALA A 366 -26.09 -16.13 -11.39
C ALA A 366 -26.64 -15.26 -10.25
N ASP A 367 -27.97 -15.23 -10.08
CA ASP A 367 -28.61 -14.55 -8.96
C ASP A 367 -28.11 -15.08 -7.61
N TYR A 368 -27.65 -14.18 -6.74
CA TYR A 368 -27.22 -14.49 -5.38
C TYR A 368 -28.32 -14.03 -4.41
N SER A 369 -28.94 -14.96 -3.69
CA SER A 369 -30.03 -14.68 -2.75
C SER A 369 -29.75 -15.25 -1.36
N TRP A 370 -30.06 -14.48 -0.32
CA TRP A 370 -29.96 -14.88 1.08
C TRP A 370 -31.19 -14.42 1.87
N SER A 371 -31.51 -15.10 2.97
CA SER A 371 -32.68 -14.83 3.80
C SER A 371 -32.33 -14.65 5.27
N TRP A 372 -33.07 -13.80 5.97
CA TRP A 372 -32.99 -13.61 7.42
C TRP A 372 -34.38 -13.29 7.97
N THR A 373 -34.55 -13.38 9.29
CA THR A 373 -35.82 -13.16 9.99
C THR A 373 -35.68 -12.07 11.04
N THR A 374 -36.60 -11.11 11.02
CA THR A 374 -36.63 -10.02 11.99
C THR A 374 -36.95 -10.49 13.41
N ALA A 375 -36.60 -9.68 14.41
CA ALA A 375 -37.04 -9.85 15.79
C ALA A 375 -38.57 -9.89 15.90
N VAL A 376 -39.08 -10.78 16.77
CA VAL A 376 -40.51 -10.84 17.10
C VAL A 376 -40.86 -9.77 18.13
N ALA A 377 -41.96 -9.05 17.93
CA ALA A 377 -42.36 -7.93 18.80
C ALA A 377 -42.75 -8.33 20.25
N THR A 378 -42.73 -9.64 20.56
CA THR A 378 -43.10 -10.21 21.86
C THR A 378 -41.91 -10.81 22.62
N ASP A 379 -40.69 -10.76 22.09
CA ASP A 379 -39.48 -11.18 22.80
C ASP A 379 -38.95 -10.00 23.64
N PRO A 380 -38.99 -10.06 24.99
CA PRO A 380 -38.51 -8.98 25.84
C PRO A 380 -36.97 -8.88 25.90
N THR A 381 -36.25 -9.77 25.22
CA THR A 381 -34.77 -9.80 25.14
C THR A 381 -34.21 -9.39 23.78
N ALA A 382 -35.05 -9.26 22.74
CA ALA A 382 -34.64 -8.81 21.42
C ALA A 382 -34.95 -7.31 21.20
N PRO A 383 -34.00 -6.50 20.70
CA PRO A 383 -34.28 -5.11 20.35
C PRO A 383 -35.22 -5.04 19.13
N VAL A 384 -36.48 -4.70 19.38
CA VAL A 384 -37.49 -4.48 18.33
C VAL A 384 -37.11 -3.31 17.41
N LEU A 385 -36.39 -2.32 17.95
CA LEU A 385 -35.61 -1.35 17.19
C LEU A 385 -34.23 -1.28 17.81
N ASP A 386 -33.20 -1.18 16.98
CA ASP A 386 -31.86 -0.87 17.47
C ASP A 386 -31.71 0.65 17.58
N THR A 387 -31.45 1.12 18.80
CA THR A 387 -31.19 2.53 19.13
C THR A 387 -29.93 2.66 19.98
N THR A 388 -29.05 1.66 19.90
CA THR A 388 -27.77 1.64 20.62
C THR A 388 -26.70 2.29 19.77
N ALA A 389 -25.80 3.06 20.39
CA ALA A 389 -24.70 3.69 19.67
C ALA A 389 -23.49 2.72 19.61
N PRO A 390 -22.85 2.54 18.45
CA PRO A 390 -21.69 1.66 18.32
C PRO A 390 -20.51 2.10 19.18
N LEU A 391 -19.64 1.14 19.49
CA LEU A 391 -18.45 1.30 20.30
C LEU A 391 -17.25 0.60 19.65
N VAL A 392 -16.12 1.31 19.54
CA VAL A 392 -14.84 0.70 19.19
C VAL A 392 -14.25 0.01 20.42
N VAL A 393 -14.29 -1.32 20.44
CA VAL A 393 -13.90 -2.17 21.58
C VAL A 393 -12.42 -2.55 21.59
N LEU A 394 -11.76 -2.51 20.43
CA LEU A 394 -10.33 -2.80 20.29
C LEU A 394 -9.72 -1.96 19.16
N VAL A 395 -8.46 -1.57 19.31
CA VAL A 395 -7.68 -0.90 18.27
C VAL A 395 -6.31 -1.55 18.12
N ASN A 396 -5.77 -1.54 16.90
CA ASN A 396 -4.43 -1.98 16.58
C ASN A 396 -3.75 -0.93 15.66
N PRO A 397 -2.51 -0.47 15.92
CA PRO A 397 -1.75 -0.63 17.15
C PRO A 397 -2.56 -0.22 18.39
N VAL A 398 -2.25 -0.83 19.53
CA VAL A 398 -2.87 -0.48 20.81
C VAL A 398 -2.50 0.95 21.23
N GLU A 399 -3.35 1.58 22.04
CA GLU A 399 -3.14 2.92 22.60
C GLU A 399 -1.72 3.11 23.16
N SER A 400 -1.03 4.16 22.69
CA SER A 400 0.35 4.50 23.03
C SER A 400 1.41 3.40 22.76
N ALA A 401 1.16 2.47 21.82
CA ALA A 401 2.13 1.43 21.45
C ALA A 401 3.46 2.04 20.95
N PRO A 402 4.62 1.70 21.54
CA PRO A 402 5.93 2.08 21.03
C PRO A 402 6.48 1.03 20.05
N GLY A 403 7.38 1.44 19.14
CA GLY A 403 8.14 0.50 18.31
C GLY A 403 7.31 -0.19 17.21
N VAL A 404 6.20 0.42 16.77
CA VAL A 404 5.34 -0.14 15.72
C VAL A 404 6.09 -0.18 14.38
N ALA A 405 6.05 -1.31 13.68
CA ALA A 405 6.72 -1.44 12.38
C ALA A 405 6.18 -0.41 11.36
N VAL A 406 7.06 0.17 10.54
CA VAL A 406 6.66 1.22 9.57
C VAL A 406 5.70 0.72 8.47
N THR A 407 5.51 -0.59 8.34
CA THR A 407 4.61 -1.25 7.40
C THR A 407 3.23 -1.59 7.98
N THR A 408 2.96 -1.25 9.25
CA THR A 408 1.73 -1.64 9.96
C THR A 408 0.47 -0.93 9.43
N SER A 409 -0.59 -1.71 9.16
CA SER A 409 -1.95 -1.22 8.97
C SER A 409 -2.63 -0.94 10.33
N VAL A 410 -3.60 -0.02 10.33
CA VAL A 410 -4.28 0.46 11.54
C VAL A 410 -5.71 -0.06 11.54
N ASN A 411 -6.15 -0.72 12.61
CA ASN A 411 -7.45 -1.36 12.72
C ASN A 411 -8.29 -0.79 13.87
N ALA A 412 -9.62 -0.82 13.69
CA ALA A 412 -10.61 -0.59 14.74
C ALA A 412 -11.66 -1.70 14.71
N THR A 413 -11.93 -2.34 15.85
CA THR A 413 -12.93 -3.39 16.00
C THR A 413 -14.15 -2.84 16.73
N PHE A 414 -15.34 -3.08 16.19
CA PHE A 414 -16.61 -2.61 16.77
C PHE A 414 -17.32 -3.71 17.57
N ASN A 415 -18.14 -3.31 18.54
CA ASN A 415 -19.02 -4.22 19.30
C ASN A 415 -20.11 -4.86 18.41
N GLU A 416 -20.59 -4.14 17.41
CA GLU A 416 -21.68 -4.51 16.49
C GLU A 416 -21.28 -4.33 15.01
N ALA A 417 -22.24 -4.54 14.10
CA ALA A 417 -22.01 -4.40 12.67
C ALA A 417 -22.23 -2.93 12.22
N MET A 418 -21.27 -2.38 11.48
CA MET A 418 -21.31 -1.03 10.94
C MET A 418 -21.90 -1.03 9.52
N ASP A 419 -22.52 0.07 9.08
CA ASP A 419 -22.80 0.30 7.66
C ASP A 419 -21.46 0.60 6.95
N PRO A 420 -20.97 -0.26 6.03
CA PRO A 420 -19.66 -0.09 5.39
C PRO A 420 -19.53 1.24 4.66
N LEU A 421 -20.63 1.80 4.16
CA LEU A 421 -20.64 3.08 3.45
C LEU A 421 -20.33 4.28 4.36
N THR A 422 -20.38 4.09 5.69
CA THR A 422 -19.93 5.08 6.68
C THR A 422 -18.48 4.88 7.13
N ILE A 423 -17.87 3.73 6.83
CA ILE A 423 -16.49 3.36 7.21
C ILE A 423 -15.54 3.68 6.05
N THR A 424 -15.34 4.98 5.81
CA THR A 424 -14.53 5.52 4.70
C THR A 424 -13.29 6.26 5.20
N THR A 425 -12.38 6.66 4.31
CA THR A 425 -11.20 7.49 4.65
C THR A 425 -11.54 8.88 5.23
N ALA A 426 -12.78 9.37 5.08
CA ALA A 426 -13.26 10.57 5.76
C ALA A 426 -13.54 10.31 7.25
N ASN A 427 -14.01 9.11 7.58
CA ASN A 427 -14.50 8.74 8.90
C ASN A 427 -13.54 7.83 9.69
N PHE A 428 -12.61 7.14 9.04
CA PHE A 428 -11.48 6.47 9.66
C PHE A 428 -10.19 7.00 9.02
N LYS A 429 -9.42 7.77 9.79
CA LYS A 429 -8.29 8.58 9.32
C LYS A 429 -7.07 8.40 10.23
N VAL A 430 -5.87 8.46 9.63
CA VAL A 430 -4.59 8.58 10.36
C VAL A 430 -3.96 9.92 10.00
N ALA A 431 -3.67 10.74 11.02
CA ALA A 431 -3.27 12.13 10.84
C ALA A 431 -1.97 12.25 10.01
N GLY A 432 -2.04 13.00 8.91
CA GLY A 432 -0.90 13.21 7.99
C GLY A 432 -0.58 12.03 7.06
N VAL A 433 -1.38 10.96 7.05
CA VAL A 433 -1.15 9.75 6.24
C VAL A 433 -2.25 9.58 5.19
N THR A 434 -1.88 9.26 3.95
CA THR A 434 -2.85 8.80 2.95
C THR A 434 -2.90 7.27 2.91
N GLY A 435 -4.08 6.71 2.70
CA GLY A 435 -4.32 5.28 2.74
C GLY A 435 -5.69 4.92 2.18
N THR A 436 -5.99 3.63 2.15
CA THR A 436 -7.31 3.07 1.86
C THR A 436 -7.98 2.60 3.16
N VAL A 437 -9.31 2.51 3.18
CA VAL A 437 -10.08 1.91 4.27
C VAL A 437 -10.90 0.75 3.71
N SER A 438 -10.95 -0.36 4.45
CA SER A 438 -11.88 -1.47 4.24
C SER A 438 -12.57 -1.85 5.56
N TYR A 439 -13.70 -2.53 5.46
CA TYR A 439 -14.44 -3.06 6.61
C TYR A 439 -14.82 -4.53 6.35
N ASN A 440 -14.76 -5.36 7.39
CA ASN A 440 -15.24 -6.74 7.34
C ASN A 440 -16.39 -6.89 8.34
N ALA A 441 -17.60 -7.16 7.84
CA ALA A 441 -18.81 -7.21 8.65
C ALA A 441 -18.83 -8.40 9.62
N GLN A 442 -18.36 -9.57 9.19
CA GLN A 442 -18.32 -10.78 10.03
C GLN A 442 -17.42 -10.64 11.27
N SER A 443 -16.21 -10.08 11.11
CA SER A 443 -15.26 -9.84 12.22
C SER A 443 -15.45 -8.49 12.91
N LYS A 444 -16.26 -7.59 12.33
CA LYS A 444 -16.50 -6.22 12.78
C LYS A 444 -15.24 -5.34 12.81
N VAL A 445 -14.27 -5.61 11.92
CA VAL A 445 -13.00 -4.88 11.85
C VAL A 445 -12.96 -3.91 10.67
N ALA A 446 -12.75 -2.63 10.95
CA ALA A 446 -12.29 -1.65 9.97
C ALA A 446 -10.76 -1.65 9.91
N THR A 447 -10.18 -1.49 8.72
CA THR A 447 -8.72 -1.45 8.49
C THR A 447 -8.36 -0.29 7.58
N PHE A 448 -7.57 0.65 8.11
CA PHE A 448 -6.86 1.68 7.36
C PHE A 448 -5.49 1.14 6.93
N THR A 449 -5.20 1.11 5.63
CA THR A 449 -3.92 0.66 5.09
C THR A 449 -3.18 1.87 4.50
N PRO A 450 -2.04 2.29 5.05
CA PRO A 450 -1.22 3.36 4.48
C PRO A 450 -0.78 3.07 3.03
N ASN A 451 -0.82 4.08 2.15
CA ASN A 451 -0.39 3.96 0.76
C ASN A 451 1.14 3.86 0.60
N ALA A 452 1.89 4.18 1.66
CA ALA A 452 3.34 4.08 1.77
C ALA A 452 3.72 3.81 3.22
N ASN A 453 4.93 3.29 3.45
CA ASN A 453 5.46 3.08 4.80
C ASN A 453 5.39 4.38 5.63
N LEU A 454 5.03 4.23 6.90
CA LEU A 454 5.01 5.31 7.87
C LEU A 454 6.44 5.84 8.12
N ALA A 455 6.56 7.10 8.53
CA ALA A 455 7.85 7.65 8.94
C ALA A 455 8.29 6.96 10.25
N ALA A 456 9.58 6.63 10.34
CA ALA A 456 10.17 6.02 11.52
C ALA A 456 10.30 7.04 12.68
N GLY A 457 10.28 6.56 13.93
CA GLY A 457 10.36 7.37 15.14
C GLY A 457 9.25 8.41 15.32
N THR A 458 8.11 8.23 14.65
CA THR A 458 7.05 9.22 14.52
C THR A 458 5.79 8.77 15.26
N THR A 459 5.22 9.65 16.08
CA THR A 459 3.93 9.41 16.73
C THR A 459 2.80 9.78 15.79
N TYR A 460 1.96 8.81 15.47
CA TYR A 460 0.74 8.98 14.67
C TYR A 460 -0.50 9.02 15.56
N THR A 461 -1.50 9.79 15.13
CA THR A 461 -2.84 9.81 15.74
C THR A 461 -3.83 9.21 14.76
N ALA A 462 -4.55 8.18 15.18
CA ALA A 462 -5.65 7.59 14.44
C ALA A 462 -7.00 8.06 15.01
N THR A 463 -8.04 8.10 14.18
CA THR A 463 -9.38 8.57 14.59
C THR A 463 -10.47 7.89 13.80
N VAL A 464 -11.47 7.34 14.50
CA VAL A 464 -12.80 7.05 13.93
C VAL A 464 -13.77 8.15 14.38
N THR A 465 -14.47 8.78 13.43
CA THR A 465 -15.32 9.97 13.66
C THR A 465 -16.74 9.61 14.10
N THR A 466 -17.47 10.58 14.67
CA THR A 466 -18.91 10.47 14.98
C THR A 466 -19.83 10.39 13.77
N ALA A 467 -19.29 10.26 12.55
CA ALA A 467 -20.05 9.99 11.32
C ALA A 467 -19.98 8.52 10.87
N ALA A 468 -19.23 7.66 11.57
CA ALA A 468 -19.36 6.21 11.47
C ALA A 468 -20.64 5.75 12.18
N ALA A 469 -21.45 4.91 11.53
CA ALA A 469 -22.75 4.45 12.03
C ALA A 469 -22.98 2.95 11.86
N ASP A 470 -23.85 2.40 12.71
CA ASP A 470 -24.32 1.01 12.65
C ASP A 470 -25.28 0.78 11.46
N LEU A 471 -25.83 -0.44 11.38
CA LEU A 471 -26.84 -0.81 10.39
C LEU A 471 -28.22 -0.17 10.60
N ALA A 472 -28.49 0.40 11.77
CA ALA A 472 -29.74 1.08 12.11
C ALA A 472 -29.68 2.59 11.86
N GLY A 473 -28.49 3.16 11.66
CA GLY A 473 -28.22 4.59 11.52
C GLY A 473 -27.80 5.29 12.82
N ASN A 474 -27.55 4.57 13.91
CA ASN A 474 -26.99 5.12 15.15
C ASN A 474 -25.49 5.38 14.95
N THR A 475 -25.03 6.60 15.23
CA THR A 475 -23.63 6.98 15.10
C THR A 475 -22.81 6.70 16.36
N LEU A 476 -21.48 6.60 16.22
CA LEU A 476 -20.57 6.64 17.38
C LEU A 476 -20.88 7.88 18.24
N ALA A 477 -21.11 7.69 19.53
CA ALA A 477 -21.47 8.76 20.46
C ALA A 477 -20.33 9.79 20.69
N THR A 478 -19.08 9.37 20.51
CA THR A 478 -17.87 10.20 20.55
C THR A 478 -16.84 9.70 19.53
N GLU A 479 -15.92 10.56 19.06
CA GLU A 479 -14.82 10.11 18.20
C GLU A 479 -13.88 9.16 18.97
N LYS A 480 -13.54 8.00 18.41
CA LYS A 480 -12.46 7.15 18.95
C LYS A 480 -11.13 7.65 18.42
N VAL A 481 -10.40 8.39 19.24
CA VAL A 481 -9.00 8.78 19.01
C VAL A 481 -8.04 7.81 19.73
N TRP A 482 -6.89 7.53 19.13
CA TRP A 482 -5.75 6.87 19.79
C TRP A 482 -4.42 7.25 19.13
N GLN A 483 -3.31 7.02 19.83
CA GLN A 483 -1.96 7.27 19.32
C GLN A 483 -1.09 6.01 19.33
N PHE A 484 -0.05 6.00 18.49
CA PHE A 484 1.03 5.01 18.50
C PHE A 484 2.31 5.61 17.91
N THR A 485 3.47 5.06 18.25
CA THR A 485 4.78 5.54 17.79
C THR A 485 5.53 4.45 17.04
N THR A 486 5.99 4.76 15.83
CA THR A 486 6.75 3.81 15.01
C THR A 486 8.13 3.50 15.58
N GLU A 487 8.70 2.37 15.17
CA GLU A 487 10.11 2.01 15.36
C GLU A 487 11.03 3.17 14.97
N ALA A 488 12.07 3.44 15.77
CA ALA A 488 12.99 4.54 15.52
C ALA A 488 13.74 4.34 14.19
N ALA A 489 14.06 5.43 13.50
CA ALA A 489 14.87 5.35 12.29
C ALA A 489 16.20 4.64 12.59
N PRO A 490 16.63 3.66 11.76
CA PRO A 490 17.88 2.94 12.01
C PRO A 490 19.03 3.95 12.05
N VAL A 491 19.74 3.99 13.17
CA VAL A 491 20.84 4.93 13.39
C VAL A 491 21.98 4.56 12.45
N ILE A 492 22.12 5.30 11.34
CA ILE A 492 23.27 5.18 10.45
C ILE A 492 24.49 5.71 11.19
N VAL A 493 25.15 4.83 11.94
CA VAL A 493 26.42 5.12 12.62
C VAL A 493 27.46 5.43 11.52
N PRO A 494 28.00 6.65 11.42
CA PRO A 494 28.92 6.98 10.34
C PRO A 494 30.19 6.13 10.45
N MET A 495 30.63 5.57 9.32
CA MET A 495 31.80 4.68 9.25
C MET A 495 33.04 5.34 9.87
N ILE A 496 33.86 4.57 10.59
CA ILE A 496 35.14 5.05 11.14
C ILE A 496 36.14 5.18 10.00
N ALA A 497 36.23 6.38 9.44
CA ALA A 497 37.16 6.69 8.36
C ALA A 497 38.62 6.70 8.87
N LEU A 498 39.45 5.78 8.37
CA LEU A 498 40.88 5.73 8.68
C LEU A 498 41.74 6.59 7.73
N ASN A 499 41.15 7.17 6.68
CA ASN A 499 41.81 8.10 5.75
C ASN A 499 43.25 7.66 5.36
N THR A 500 44.27 8.48 5.59
CA THR A 500 45.66 8.18 5.20
C THR A 500 46.36 7.14 6.08
N VAL A 501 45.81 6.76 7.25
CA VAL A 501 46.32 5.62 8.04
C VAL A 501 45.71 4.27 7.62
N ALA A 502 44.79 4.26 6.65
CA ALA A 502 44.17 3.03 6.14
C ALA A 502 45.16 1.95 5.64
N PRO A 503 46.27 2.23 4.93
CA PRO A 503 47.19 1.19 4.46
C PRO A 503 48.17 0.69 5.54
N PHE A 504 48.20 1.32 6.72
CA PHE A 504 49.20 1.03 7.75
C PHE A 504 48.82 -0.21 8.58
N GLY A 505 49.72 -1.20 8.63
CA GLY A 505 49.62 -2.36 9.53
C GLY A 505 50.09 -2.05 10.95
N THR A 506 51.11 -1.21 11.11
CA THR A 506 51.54 -0.70 12.42
C THR A 506 51.95 0.76 12.35
N PHE A 507 51.65 1.52 13.40
CA PHE A 507 52.09 2.91 13.53
C PHE A 507 52.64 3.20 14.93
N GLY A 508 53.92 3.53 15.04
CA GLY A 508 54.66 3.75 16.27
C GLY A 508 54.67 5.19 16.78
N GLY A 509 53.50 5.84 16.82
CA GLY A 509 53.26 7.15 17.45
C GLY A 509 54.42 8.16 17.35
N THR A 510 54.84 8.65 18.52
CA THR A 510 55.99 9.53 18.72
C THR A 510 57.25 8.83 19.26
N ALA A 511 57.17 7.54 19.62
CA ALA A 511 58.28 6.81 20.26
C ALA A 511 58.83 5.61 19.47
N GLY A 512 58.36 5.38 18.23
CA GLY A 512 58.98 4.47 17.29
C GLY A 512 58.41 3.05 17.25
N MET A 513 59.08 2.16 16.51
CA MET A 513 58.69 0.76 16.33
C MET A 513 59.89 -0.17 16.47
N THR A 514 59.70 -1.27 17.20
CA THR A 514 60.75 -2.28 17.45
C THR A 514 60.24 -3.69 17.18
N ASN A 515 60.79 -4.35 16.16
CA ASN A 515 60.72 -5.79 15.99
C ASN A 515 61.92 -6.45 16.72
N MET A 516 61.68 -7.60 17.36
CA MET A 516 62.71 -8.44 18.00
C MET A 516 62.60 -9.93 17.63
N GLY A 517 62.01 -10.24 16.46
CA GLY A 517 61.93 -11.59 15.91
C GLY A 517 62.28 -11.64 14.42
N THR A 518 62.50 -12.84 13.88
CA THR A 518 62.91 -13.09 12.48
C THR A 518 61.78 -13.58 11.57
N LEU A 519 60.57 -13.77 12.11
CA LEU A 519 59.37 -14.21 11.39
C LEU A 519 58.30 -13.10 11.32
N THR A 520 58.72 -11.83 11.47
CA THR A 520 57.80 -10.68 11.41
C THR A 520 57.56 -10.28 9.96
N VAL A 521 56.29 -10.19 9.57
CA VAL A 521 55.84 -9.86 8.21
C VAL A 521 54.66 -8.90 8.26
N ILE A 522 54.80 -7.72 7.66
CA ILE A 522 53.74 -6.72 7.58
C ILE A 522 53.22 -6.66 6.14
N ASN A 523 52.00 -7.15 5.92
CA ASN A 523 51.29 -7.05 4.65
C ASN A 523 50.52 -5.72 4.61
N GLY A 524 51.28 -4.63 4.45
CA GLY A 524 50.84 -3.24 4.45
C GLY A 524 52.00 -2.29 4.76
N ASP A 525 51.71 -0.99 4.87
CA ASP A 525 52.70 0.04 5.22
C ASP A 525 52.98 0.07 6.74
N ILE A 526 54.10 0.67 7.14
CA ILE A 526 54.38 1.02 8.55
C ILE A 526 54.84 2.46 8.71
N GLY A 527 54.68 3.06 9.89
CA GLY A 527 55.26 4.38 10.12
C GLY A 527 55.33 4.90 11.55
N THR A 528 55.99 6.04 11.71
CA THR A 528 56.15 6.77 12.97
C THR A 528 56.54 8.23 12.68
N ILE A 529 56.28 9.16 13.61
CA ILE A 529 56.88 10.51 13.55
C ILE A 529 58.07 10.67 14.49
N ALA A 530 58.57 9.57 15.08
CA ALA A 530 59.79 9.60 15.88
C ALA A 530 61.01 9.93 15.01
N THR A 531 61.88 10.81 15.50
CA THR A 531 63.00 11.39 14.72
C THR A 531 64.36 10.77 15.02
N GLY A 532 64.53 10.11 16.18
CA GLY A 532 65.78 9.48 16.58
C GLY A 532 66.18 8.32 15.66
N THR A 533 67.48 8.16 15.41
CA THR A 533 68.05 7.23 14.41
C THR A 533 67.87 5.74 14.73
N SER A 534 67.46 5.39 15.96
CA SER A 534 67.11 4.03 16.38
C SER A 534 65.61 3.80 16.57
N MET A 535 64.76 4.80 16.27
CA MET A 535 63.31 4.74 16.51
C MET A 535 62.54 3.87 15.49
N VAL A 536 63.21 3.32 14.49
CA VAL A 536 62.74 2.13 13.76
C VAL A 536 63.84 1.08 13.87
N THR A 537 63.49 -0.09 14.37
CA THR A 537 64.43 -1.19 14.63
C THR A 537 63.84 -2.53 14.24
N GLY A 538 64.59 -3.31 13.45
CA GLY A 538 64.23 -4.67 13.05
C GLY A 538 63.30 -4.76 11.84
N PHE A 539 63.38 -3.81 10.90
CA PHE A 539 62.54 -3.81 9.70
C PHE A 539 63.30 -3.50 8.42
N HIS A 540 62.86 -4.05 7.30
CA HIS A 540 63.21 -3.62 5.94
C HIS A 540 61.98 -3.57 5.03
N ASP A 541 62.02 -2.78 3.96
CA ASP A 541 60.92 -2.67 2.99
C ASP A 541 61.27 -3.09 1.56
N THR A 542 60.24 -3.10 0.71
CA THR A 542 60.33 -3.48 -0.71
C THR A 542 61.18 -2.54 -1.57
N LEU A 543 61.59 -1.37 -1.06
CA LEU A 543 62.49 -0.42 -1.73
C LEU A 543 63.95 -0.62 -1.33
N GLY A 544 64.23 -1.50 -0.36
CA GLY A 544 65.57 -1.82 0.12
C GLY A 544 66.09 -0.89 1.21
N ASP A 545 65.22 -0.12 1.88
CA ASP A 545 65.59 0.57 3.12
C ASP A 545 65.50 -0.40 4.31
N ILE A 546 66.56 -0.44 5.11
CA ILE A 546 66.77 -1.34 6.25
C ILE A 546 67.02 -0.51 7.51
N TYR A 547 66.32 -0.83 8.60
CA TYR A 547 66.32 -0.08 9.85
C TYR A 547 66.73 -0.97 11.02
N THR A 548 68.00 -0.87 11.43
CA THR A 548 68.60 -1.54 12.60
C THR A 548 68.30 -3.05 12.68
N GLU A 549 68.49 -3.76 11.57
CA GLU A 549 68.36 -5.22 11.51
C GLU A 549 69.67 -5.93 11.90
N THR A 550 69.50 -7.11 12.50
CA THR A 550 70.53 -8.09 12.86
C THR A 550 69.98 -9.49 12.57
N GLY A 551 70.81 -10.54 12.69
CA GLY A 551 70.37 -11.93 12.53
C GLY A 551 69.28 -12.41 13.51
N SER A 552 68.87 -11.59 14.49
CA SER A 552 67.85 -11.92 15.49
C SER A 552 66.54 -11.11 15.36
N ASN A 553 66.47 -10.11 14.49
CA ASN A 553 65.32 -9.20 14.40
C ASN A 553 64.96 -8.76 12.97
N ILE A 554 64.95 -9.70 12.02
CA ILE A 554 64.61 -9.43 10.61
C ILE A 554 63.08 -9.31 10.45
N GLY A 555 62.58 -8.21 9.87
CA GLY A 555 61.15 -7.92 9.74
C GLY A 555 60.77 -7.38 8.37
N ALA A 556 60.09 -8.19 7.55
CA ALA A 556 59.73 -7.81 6.19
C ALA A 556 58.48 -6.92 6.14
N VAL A 557 58.57 -5.76 5.49
CA VAL A 557 57.44 -4.87 5.20
C VAL A 557 57.08 -4.99 3.72
N ASN A 558 55.98 -5.70 3.42
CA ASN A 558 55.40 -5.84 2.07
C ASN A 558 54.58 -4.59 1.70
N GLY A 559 55.23 -3.43 1.83
CA GLY A 559 54.71 -2.08 1.70
C GLY A 559 55.89 -1.11 1.75
N LYS A 560 55.72 0.03 2.42
CA LYS A 560 56.76 1.05 2.63
C LYS A 560 56.90 1.46 4.09
N ILE A 561 58.09 1.95 4.45
CA ILE A 561 58.38 2.54 5.77
C ILE A 561 58.27 4.07 5.71
N TYR A 562 57.25 4.63 6.35
CA TYR A 562 57.00 6.08 6.43
C TYR A 562 57.49 6.64 7.77
N THR A 563 58.65 7.32 7.78
CA THR A 563 59.30 7.76 9.02
C THR A 563 59.93 9.15 8.91
N CYS A 564 60.19 9.76 10.07
CA CYS A 564 60.88 11.04 10.23
C CYS A 564 62.36 10.88 10.65
N THR A 565 62.95 9.72 10.37
CA THR A 565 64.39 9.44 10.55
C THR A 565 65.00 8.79 9.29
N THR A 566 66.31 8.52 9.30
CA THR A 566 67.04 7.86 8.19
C THR A 566 67.03 6.33 8.33
N SER A 567 67.11 5.60 7.22
CA SER A 567 67.43 4.18 7.26
C SER A 567 68.89 3.94 7.70
N THR A 568 69.20 2.73 8.16
CA THR A 568 70.59 2.31 8.45
C THR A 568 71.34 1.99 7.17
N THR A 569 70.65 1.44 6.18
CA THR A 569 71.14 1.10 4.84
C THR A 569 69.99 1.22 3.85
N GLY A 570 70.23 1.75 2.66
CA GLY A 570 69.22 1.86 1.59
C GLY A 570 69.09 3.28 1.02
N PRO A 571 68.08 3.53 0.16
CA PRO A 571 67.86 4.82 -0.49
C PRO A 571 67.72 6.04 0.45
N THR A 572 67.28 5.87 1.70
CA THR A 572 67.05 6.98 2.66
C THR A 572 68.05 7.03 3.82
N SER A 573 69.21 6.38 3.70
CA SER A 573 70.20 6.35 4.79
C SER A 573 71.01 7.65 4.94
N ALA A 574 71.11 8.45 3.88
CA ALA A 574 71.89 9.69 3.87
C ALA A 574 71.12 10.93 4.39
N VAL A 575 69.80 10.98 4.18
CA VAL A 575 68.93 12.11 4.54
C VAL A 575 67.51 11.64 4.84
N VAL A 576 66.81 12.31 5.77
CA VAL A 576 65.41 12.01 6.09
C VAL A 576 64.51 12.27 4.88
N ASN A 577 63.67 11.30 4.53
CA ASN A 577 62.69 11.41 3.46
C ASN A 577 61.52 12.32 3.89
N ALA A 578 61.65 13.63 3.63
CA ALA A 578 60.67 14.63 4.06
C ALA A 578 59.22 14.35 3.56
N PRO A 579 58.98 13.93 2.29
CA PRO A 579 57.66 13.46 1.86
C PRO A 579 57.11 12.28 2.68
N ALA A 580 57.95 11.29 3.04
CA ALA A 580 57.53 10.16 3.85
C ALA A 580 57.19 10.57 5.31
N CYS A 581 58.00 11.47 5.90
CA CYS A 581 57.73 12.06 7.21
C CYS A 581 56.42 12.88 7.22
N ALA A 582 56.14 13.64 6.16
CA ALA A 582 54.88 14.38 6.01
C ALA A 582 53.67 13.44 5.92
N ALA A 583 53.78 12.35 5.16
CA ALA A 583 52.72 11.33 5.07
C ALA A 583 52.52 10.60 6.42
N ALA A 584 53.59 10.24 7.14
CA ALA A 584 53.49 9.69 8.50
C ALA A 584 52.81 10.67 9.47
N THR A 585 53.09 11.98 9.33
CA THR A 585 52.48 13.02 10.14
C THR A 585 50.97 13.13 9.91
N GLN A 586 50.52 13.08 8.65
CA GLN A 586 49.08 13.06 8.35
C GLN A 586 48.41 11.75 8.81
N ALA A 587 49.06 10.59 8.61
CA ALA A 587 48.53 9.30 9.07
C ALA A 587 48.32 9.30 10.60
N ARG A 588 49.22 9.90 11.39
CA ARG A 588 49.02 10.05 12.84
C ARG A 588 47.83 10.96 13.19
N LEU A 589 47.61 12.05 12.44
CA LEU A 589 46.45 12.94 12.64
C LEU A 589 45.14 12.25 12.29
N ASP A 590 45.13 11.43 11.24
CA ASP A 590 43.98 10.63 10.83
C ASP A 590 43.69 9.50 11.85
N ALA A 591 44.72 8.83 12.37
CA ALA A 591 44.60 7.87 13.47
C ALA A 591 44.05 8.53 14.75
N GLN A 592 44.51 9.74 15.08
CA GLN A 592 44.00 10.52 16.21
C GLN A 592 42.52 10.92 16.01
N THR A 593 42.14 11.24 14.78
CA THR A 593 40.75 11.56 14.40
C THR A 593 39.86 10.33 14.50
N ALA A 594 40.31 9.18 14.00
CA ALA A 594 39.63 7.90 14.14
C ALA A 594 39.46 7.49 15.63
N TYR A 595 40.48 7.69 16.46
CA TYR A 595 40.40 7.47 17.91
C TYR A 595 39.30 8.31 18.56
N LEU A 596 39.24 9.61 18.26
CA LEU A 596 38.22 10.51 18.81
C LEU A 596 36.82 10.16 18.28
N ALA A 597 36.71 9.75 17.00
CA ALA A 597 35.46 9.26 16.42
C ALA A 597 34.99 7.93 17.01
N LEU A 598 35.90 7.08 17.50
CA LEU A 598 35.60 5.86 18.26
C LEU A 598 35.13 6.18 19.69
N VAL A 599 35.81 7.07 20.41
CA VAL A 599 35.39 7.55 21.74
C VAL A 599 34.00 8.19 21.69
N ALA A 600 33.68 8.91 20.61
CA ALA A 600 32.39 9.57 20.42
C ALA A 600 31.24 8.64 19.98
N LYS A 601 31.44 7.32 19.85
CA LYS A 601 30.35 6.41 19.48
C LYS A 601 29.36 6.19 20.63
N PRO A 602 28.04 6.35 20.38
CA PRO A 602 27.01 5.92 21.33
C PRO A 602 27.11 4.42 21.61
N VAL A 603 26.86 4.05 22.87
CA VAL A 603 26.89 2.66 23.36
C VAL A 603 25.70 1.89 22.80
N GLY A 604 25.96 0.69 22.27
CA GLY A 604 24.95 -0.19 21.67
C GLY A 604 24.43 -1.22 22.67
N GLY A 605 23.46 -0.83 23.50
CA GLY A 605 22.85 -1.73 24.48
C GLY A 605 23.71 -1.96 25.73
N ALA A 606 23.55 -3.13 26.38
CA ALA A 606 24.24 -3.46 27.62
C ALA A 606 25.70 -3.86 27.36
N SER A 607 26.64 -3.07 27.87
CA SER A 607 28.08 -3.39 27.80
C SER A 607 28.53 -4.34 28.92
N PRO A 608 29.51 -5.23 28.67
CA PRO A 608 30.19 -5.97 29.73
C PRO A 608 30.84 -5.01 30.74
N ALA A 609 30.90 -5.43 32.01
CA ALA A 609 31.43 -4.59 33.09
C ALA A 609 32.89 -4.16 32.88
N PRO A 610 33.34 -3.03 33.45
CA PRO A 610 34.75 -2.62 33.42
C PRO A 610 35.66 -3.73 33.97
N GLY A 611 36.72 -4.08 33.22
CA GLY A 611 37.61 -5.19 33.57
C GLY A 611 37.09 -6.58 33.20
N ALA A 612 36.00 -6.69 32.43
CA ALA A 612 35.47 -7.97 31.99
C ALA A 612 36.47 -8.77 31.14
N ASN A 613 36.49 -10.09 31.40
CA ASN A 613 37.09 -11.07 30.50
C ASN A 613 36.03 -11.50 29.47
N LEU A 614 36.31 -11.24 28.19
CA LEU A 614 35.41 -11.55 27.07
C LEU A 614 35.63 -12.96 26.48
N ALA A 615 36.50 -13.76 27.11
CA ALA A 615 36.73 -15.15 26.76
C ALA A 615 35.46 -16.01 26.87
N GLY A 616 35.19 -16.81 25.84
CA GLY A 616 34.01 -17.69 25.77
C GLY A 616 32.70 -16.98 25.43
N VAL A 617 32.72 -15.67 25.19
CA VAL A 617 31.52 -14.87 24.85
C VAL A 617 31.34 -14.81 23.34
N THR A 618 30.08 -14.80 22.89
CA THR A 618 29.70 -14.36 21.53
C THR A 618 29.05 -12.98 21.64
N LEU A 619 29.57 -11.99 20.89
CA LEU A 619 29.06 -10.62 20.87
C LEU A 619 28.45 -10.30 19.50
N LEU A 620 27.25 -9.74 19.53
CA LEU A 620 26.51 -9.21 18.38
C LEU A 620 27.08 -7.84 17.95
N PRO A 621 26.65 -7.26 16.81
CA PRO A 621 27.17 -5.98 16.35
C PRO A 621 26.81 -4.84 17.33
N GLY A 622 27.76 -3.94 17.62
CA GLY A 622 27.51 -2.83 18.55
C GLY A 622 28.75 -2.12 19.10
N THR A 623 28.50 -1.07 19.89
CA THR A 623 29.50 -0.33 20.66
C THR A 623 29.48 -0.80 22.11
N TYR A 624 30.62 -1.31 22.58
CA TYR A 624 30.83 -1.84 23.93
C TYR A 624 31.80 -0.94 24.71
N VAL A 625 31.40 -0.48 25.90
CA VAL A 625 32.21 0.42 26.73
C VAL A 625 32.59 -0.20 28.08
N ALA A 626 33.84 0.02 28.50
CA ALA A 626 34.35 -0.24 29.84
C ALA A 626 34.71 1.10 30.54
N PRO A 627 33.74 1.83 31.12
CA PRO A 627 34.01 3.12 31.76
C PRO A 627 35.00 2.99 32.91
N GLY A 628 36.11 3.73 32.84
CA GLY A 628 37.17 3.71 33.85
C GLY A 628 37.98 2.40 33.94
N GLY A 629 37.78 1.44 33.03
CA GLY A 629 38.43 0.13 33.07
C GLY A 629 39.01 -0.35 31.75
N SER A 630 39.37 -1.64 31.75
CA SER A 630 40.02 -2.38 30.67
C SER A 630 39.10 -3.47 30.10
N TYR A 631 39.54 -4.10 29.00
CA TYR A 631 39.03 -5.41 28.57
C TYR A 631 40.16 -6.44 28.54
N MET A 632 39.83 -7.70 28.82
CA MET A 632 40.74 -8.83 28.61
C MET A 632 40.08 -9.97 27.85
N ILE A 633 40.91 -10.82 27.23
CA ILE A 633 40.49 -12.07 26.57
C ILE A 633 41.51 -13.13 27.00
N GLN A 634 41.18 -13.93 28.01
CA GLN A 634 42.09 -14.92 28.61
C GLN A 634 41.35 -16.21 28.98
N GLY A 635 41.92 -17.37 28.62
CA GLY A 635 41.35 -18.69 28.94
C GLY A 635 40.30 -19.21 27.95
N GLY A 636 39.95 -18.43 26.92
CA GLY A 636 39.05 -18.82 25.83
C GLY A 636 38.92 -17.74 24.76
N ASN A 637 38.56 -18.15 23.54
CA ASN A 637 38.40 -17.26 22.40
C ASN A 637 37.17 -16.34 22.57
N LEU A 638 37.19 -15.16 21.95
CA LEU A 638 36.02 -14.30 21.77
C LEU A 638 35.42 -14.55 20.39
N THR A 639 34.09 -14.59 20.26
CA THR A 639 33.40 -14.68 18.96
C THR A 639 32.62 -13.40 18.68
N LEU A 640 32.70 -12.89 17.45
CA LEU A 640 31.95 -11.74 16.95
C LEU A 640 31.02 -12.22 15.83
N ASP A 641 29.70 -12.12 16.01
CA ASP A 641 28.70 -12.69 15.09
C ASP A 641 27.85 -11.61 14.42
N ALA A 642 27.97 -11.48 13.10
CA ALA A 642 27.23 -10.53 12.27
C ALA A 642 25.75 -10.88 12.05
N GLN A 643 25.31 -12.09 12.39
CA GLN A 643 23.94 -12.57 12.16
C GLN A 643 23.44 -12.46 10.70
N GLY A 644 24.36 -12.35 9.73
CA GLY A 644 24.07 -12.17 8.30
C GLY A 644 24.45 -10.81 7.71
N ASP A 645 24.67 -9.77 8.52
CA ASP A 645 25.08 -8.45 8.00
C ASP A 645 26.59 -8.34 7.83
N ALA A 646 27.07 -8.44 6.58
CA ALA A 646 28.47 -8.22 6.25
C ALA A 646 28.99 -6.80 6.59
N ASN A 647 28.10 -5.83 6.83
CA ASN A 647 28.44 -4.45 7.22
C ASN A 647 28.41 -4.23 8.75
N ALA A 648 28.09 -5.27 9.52
CA ALA A 648 28.10 -5.24 10.98
C ALA A 648 29.42 -4.69 11.53
N THR A 649 29.34 -3.85 12.57
CA THR A 649 30.48 -3.20 13.22
C THR A 649 30.60 -3.56 14.69
N TRP A 650 31.84 -3.59 15.18
CA TRP A 650 32.16 -3.76 16.60
C TRP A 650 33.10 -2.63 17.02
N VAL A 651 32.72 -1.90 18.06
CA VAL A 651 33.55 -0.83 18.64
C VAL A 651 33.75 -1.10 20.11
N PHE A 652 34.96 -1.47 20.51
CA PHE A 652 35.33 -1.67 21.91
C PHE A 652 36.02 -0.40 22.44
N GLN A 653 35.36 0.30 23.36
CA GLN A 653 35.86 1.48 24.06
C GLN A 653 36.35 1.08 25.46
N MET A 654 37.61 1.37 25.80
CA MET A 654 38.12 1.16 27.15
C MET A 654 39.00 2.33 27.61
N ALA A 655 38.90 2.68 28.88
CA ALA A 655 39.59 3.82 29.47
C ALA A 655 41.06 3.52 29.82
N THR A 656 41.43 2.24 29.94
CA THR A 656 42.82 1.80 30.18
C THR A 656 43.25 0.76 29.16
N THR A 657 43.58 -0.47 29.57
CA THR A 657 44.30 -1.45 28.75
C THR A 657 43.40 -2.40 27.98
N LEU A 658 43.98 -3.01 26.95
CA LEU A 658 43.48 -4.24 26.31
C LEU A 658 44.49 -5.37 26.53
N THR A 659 44.03 -6.53 27.02
CA THR A 659 44.91 -7.69 27.24
C THR A 659 44.35 -8.95 26.57
N VAL A 660 44.92 -9.37 25.44
CA VAL A 660 44.56 -10.61 24.73
C VAL A 660 45.63 -11.65 24.98
N GLY A 661 45.25 -12.86 25.42
CA GLY A 661 46.19 -13.87 25.92
C GLY A 661 46.81 -13.48 27.26
N GLY A 662 47.55 -14.40 27.88
CA GLY A 662 48.27 -14.15 29.13
C GLY A 662 49.73 -14.63 29.08
N PRO A 663 50.52 -14.35 30.13
CA PRO A 663 51.84 -14.92 30.29
C PRO A 663 51.75 -16.42 30.65
N GLY A 664 52.71 -17.22 30.17
CA GLY A 664 52.83 -18.63 30.52
C GLY A 664 51.71 -19.52 29.95
N ALA A 665 51.14 -20.38 30.79
CA ALA A 665 50.15 -21.40 30.38
C ALA A 665 48.74 -20.85 30.06
N ALA A 666 48.53 -19.54 30.16
CA ALA A 666 47.33 -18.88 29.65
C ALA A 666 47.40 -18.78 28.12
N PHE A 667 47.10 -19.90 27.45
CA PHE A 667 47.19 -20.14 26.00
C PHE A 667 46.85 -18.90 25.14
N PRO A 668 47.48 -18.73 23.96
CA PRO A 668 47.13 -17.65 23.04
C PRO A 668 45.65 -17.69 22.68
N GLN A 669 45.04 -16.51 22.62
CA GLN A 669 43.61 -16.37 22.32
C GLN A 669 43.42 -15.82 20.91
N SER A 670 42.29 -16.17 20.32
CA SER A 670 41.86 -15.70 19.01
C SER A 670 40.51 -15.00 19.10
N ILE A 671 40.30 -14.01 18.23
CA ILE A 671 38.99 -13.45 17.95
C ILE A 671 38.45 -14.16 16.70
N ILE A 672 37.30 -14.81 16.85
CA ILE A 672 36.62 -15.58 15.80
C ILE A 672 35.55 -14.68 15.17
N LEU A 673 35.49 -14.65 13.84
CA LEU A 673 34.45 -13.96 13.09
C LEU A 673 33.39 -14.97 12.63
N ALA A 674 32.12 -14.64 12.84
CA ALA A 674 30.95 -15.47 12.53
C ALA A 674 29.87 -14.65 11.78
N GLY A 675 28.90 -15.33 11.18
CA GLY A 675 27.73 -14.71 10.54
C GLY A 675 28.00 -13.76 9.36
N GLY A 676 29.23 -13.75 8.81
CA GLY A 676 29.65 -12.79 7.78
C GLY A 676 30.45 -11.58 8.31
N ALA A 677 30.79 -11.55 9.60
CA ALA A 677 31.58 -10.47 10.21
C ALA A 677 32.93 -10.27 9.52
N GLN A 678 33.34 -9.01 9.33
CA GLN A 678 34.59 -8.64 8.65
C GLN A 678 35.56 -7.93 9.61
N GLY A 679 36.82 -8.34 9.64
CA GLY A 679 37.84 -7.75 10.50
C GLY A 679 38.10 -6.25 10.27
N LYS A 680 37.76 -5.72 9.08
CA LYS A 680 37.84 -4.29 8.79
C LYS A 680 36.82 -3.44 9.57
N ASN A 681 35.73 -4.05 10.05
CA ASN A 681 34.65 -3.40 10.80
C ASN A 681 34.80 -3.53 12.33
N VAL A 682 35.89 -4.14 12.81
CA VAL A 682 36.19 -4.35 14.24
C VAL A 682 37.22 -3.32 14.70
N PHE A 683 36.91 -2.57 15.75
CA PHE A 683 37.74 -1.48 16.26
C PHE A 683 37.95 -1.58 17.78
N TRP A 684 39.18 -1.32 18.22
CA TRP A 684 39.58 -1.31 19.63
C TRP A 684 40.17 0.06 19.97
N GLN A 685 39.40 0.91 20.65
CA GLN A 685 39.86 2.17 21.22
C GLN A 685 40.41 1.89 22.61
N VAL A 686 41.73 2.03 22.77
CA VAL A 686 42.45 1.66 23.99
C VAL A 686 43.02 2.90 24.67
N GLY A 687 42.54 3.20 25.87
CA GLY A 687 42.87 4.42 26.62
C GLY A 687 44.33 4.51 27.06
N SER A 688 45.00 3.37 27.25
CA SER A 688 46.46 3.29 27.43
C SER A 688 47.10 2.26 26.49
N THR A 689 47.64 1.15 26.99
CA THR A 689 48.43 0.16 26.24
C THR A 689 47.60 -1.07 25.86
N ALA A 690 47.81 -1.59 24.65
CA ALA A 690 47.28 -2.89 24.22
C ALA A 690 48.38 -3.98 24.23
N THR A 691 48.14 -5.10 24.91
CA THR A 691 49.04 -6.26 24.97
C THR A 691 48.37 -7.47 24.31
N ILE A 692 48.97 -8.02 23.27
CA ILE A 692 48.39 -9.04 22.38
C ILE A 692 49.26 -10.30 22.35
N ASN A 693 48.70 -11.42 22.83
CA ASN A 693 49.29 -12.76 22.90
C ASN A 693 50.78 -12.75 23.29
N ALA A 694 51.07 -12.28 24.50
CA ALA A 694 52.43 -12.11 25.02
C ALA A 694 53.29 -13.39 25.00
N ALA A 695 52.67 -14.58 24.99
CA ALA A 695 53.33 -15.90 24.88
C ALA A 695 53.43 -16.45 23.43
N GLY A 696 53.18 -15.62 22.41
CA GLY A 696 53.18 -16.02 21.00
C GLY A 696 51.93 -16.81 20.57
N GLY A 697 51.69 -16.90 19.26
CA GLY A 697 50.54 -17.60 18.68
C GLY A 697 49.21 -16.83 18.70
N GLY A 698 48.15 -17.47 18.18
CA GLY A 698 46.78 -16.94 18.15
C GLY A 698 46.54 -15.82 17.13
N THR A 699 45.27 -15.42 17.00
CA THR A 699 44.80 -14.51 15.94
C THR A 699 44.02 -13.33 16.51
N MET A 700 44.64 -12.16 16.55
CA MET A 700 43.97 -10.88 16.81
C MET A 700 43.25 -10.39 15.55
N VAL A 701 42.13 -9.67 15.74
CA VAL A 701 41.30 -9.15 14.65
C VAL A 701 40.90 -7.71 14.94
N GLY A 702 40.97 -6.84 13.93
CA GLY A 702 40.48 -5.46 14.00
C GLY A 702 41.56 -4.38 14.07
N THR A 703 41.12 -3.13 13.93
CA THR A 703 41.97 -1.95 14.04
C THR A 703 42.11 -1.54 15.51
N ILE A 704 43.28 -1.75 16.09
CA ILE A 704 43.64 -1.27 17.43
C ILE A 704 44.16 0.16 17.30
N ILE A 705 43.61 1.09 18.09
CA ILE A 705 44.15 2.45 18.25
C ILE A 705 44.33 2.73 19.74
N ALA A 706 45.60 2.80 20.16
CA ALA A 706 46.03 2.91 21.55
C ALA A 706 46.78 4.22 21.82
N GLN A 707 46.58 4.84 22.99
CA GLN A 707 47.37 6.03 23.36
C GLN A 707 48.82 5.62 23.69
N ASP A 708 48.96 4.70 24.65
CA ASP A 708 50.23 4.33 25.30
C ASP A 708 50.82 3.02 24.78
N GLY A 709 50.64 2.75 23.50
CA GLY A 709 51.43 1.73 22.78
C GLY A 709 50.70 0.42 22.50
N VAL A 710 51.34 -0.41 21.67
CA VAL A 710 50.90 -1.78 21.37
C VAL A 710 52.09 -2.74 21.50
N VAL A 711 51.88 -3.84 22.22
CA VAL A 711 52.86 -4.92 22.43
C VAL A 711 52.27 -6.20 21.84
N ILE A 712 52.93 -6.81 20.85
CA ILE A 712 52.47 -8.04 20.20
C ILE A 712 53.53 -9.14 20.34
N SER A 713 53.21 -10.20 21.09
CA SER A 713 54.21 -11.17 21.57
C SER A 713 55.28 -10.54 22.48
N THR A 714 56.20 -11.37 22.99
CA THR A 714 57.37 -10.93 23.77
C THR A 714 58.64 -11.66 23.31
N ALA A 715 59.82 -11.19 23.72
CA ALA A 715 61.09 -11.74 23.27
C ALA A 715 61.25 -13.24 23.62
N GLY A 716 61.76 -14.03 22.67
CA GLY A 716 61.98 -15.47 22.81
C GLY A 716 60.82 -16.37 22.35
N ASN A 717 59.64 -15.82 22.03
CA ASN A 717 58.51 -16.63 21.54
C ASN A 717 58.68 -16.98 20.05
N VAL A 718 58.69 -18.28 19.74
CA VAL A 718 58.88 -18.79 18.37
C VAL A 718 57.59 -18.92 17.56
N ASN A 719 56.43 -18.97 18.21
CA ASN A 719 55.13 -19.13 17.56
C ASN A 719 54.59 -17.76 17.09
N PRO A 720 54.37 -17.53 15.78
CA PRO A 720 53.97 -16.21 15.31
C PRO A 720 52.57 -15.80 15.78
N VAL A 721 52.40 -14.53 16.16
CA VAL A 721 51.08 -13.93 16.41
C VAL A 721 50.53 -13.38 15.10
N THR A 722 49.27 -13.68 14.77
CA THR A 722 48.60 -13.11 13.59
C THR A 722 47.70 -11.95 14.01
N LEU A 723 47.72 -10.84 13.25
CA LEU A 723 46.79 -9.72 13.38
C LEU A 723 46.12 -9.46 12.02
N ASN A 724 44.84 -9.82 11.90
CA ASN A 724 44.02 -9.48 10.74
C ASN A 724 43.35 -8.12 11.01
N GLY A 725 44.11 -7.04 10.79
CA GLY A 725 43.81 -5.74 11.40
C GLY A 725 44.97 -4.75 11.32
N ARG A 726 45.07 -3.87 12.33
CA ARG A 726 46.10 -2.81 12.43
C ARG A 726 46.49 -2.56 13.88
N ALA A 727 47.74 -2.19 14.13
CA ALA A 727 48.30 -1.87 15.45
C ALA A 727 48.79 -0.43 15.51
N LEU A 728 47.90 0.52 15.84
CA LEU A 728 48.20 1.95 15.80
C LEU A 728 48.42 2.50 17.22
N SER A 729 49.60 3.03 17.50
CA SER A 729 49.88 3.85 18.70
C SER A 729 49.91 5.33 18.35
N LEU A 730 49.32 6.17 19.21
CA LEU A 730 49.26 7.62 19.02
C LEU A 730 50.45 8.35 19.67
N GLY A 731 50.83 7.98 20.90
CA GLY A 731 51.83 8.68 21.71
C GLY A 731 53.07 7.87 22.10
N ALA A 732 52.98 6.53 22.10
CA ALA A 732 54.08 5.64 22.48
C ALA A 732 54.59 4.83 21.27
N SER A 733 55.26 3.71 21.55
CA SER A 733 55.85 2.82 20.56
C SER A 733 54.96 1.61 20.27
N VAL A 734 55.23 0.94 19.15
CA VAL A 734 54.74 -0.42 18.89
C VAL A 734 55.92 -1.39 18.96
N THR A 735 55.79 -2.44 19.77
CA THR A 735 56.82 -3.47 19.92
C THR A 735 56.25 -4.84 19.54
N MET A 736 57.02 -5.64 18.80
CA MET A 736 56.55 -6.92 18.28
C MET A 736 57.63 -7.98 18.14
N VAL A 737 57.23 -9.24 18.24
CA VAL A 737 58.12 -10.41 18.06
C VAL A 737 57.42 -11.47 17.23
N ASN A 738 57.98 -11.82 16.07
CA ASN A 738 57.44 -12.82 15.16
C ASN A 738 55.95 -12.58 14.88
N THR A 739 55.61 -11.41 14.33
CA THR A 739 54.22 -10.98 14.14
C THR A 739 53.87 -10.87 12.66
N VAL A 740 52.76 -11.48 12.26
CA VAL A 740 52.18 -11.35 10.91
C VAL A 740 51.00 -10.39 10.97
N ILE A 741 51.12 -9.20 10.38
CA ILE A 741 50.01 -8.25 10.27
C ILE A 741 49.46 -8.26 8.85
N ASN A 742 48.17 -8.54 8.70
CA ASN A 742 47.43 -8.52 7.44
C ASN A 742 46.48 -7.31 7.44
N VAL A 743 46.81 -6.27 6.67
CA VAL A 743 45.96 -5.06 6.59
C VAL A 743 44.68 -5.36 5.81
N PRO A 744 43.48 -5.18 6.39
CA PRO A 744 42.24 -5.36 5.66
C PRO A 744 42.03 -4.25 4.63
N ALA A 745 41.63 -4.62 3.41
CA ALA A 745 41.10 -3.67 2.43
C ALA A 745 39.89 -2.92 3.03
N GLN A 746 39.80 -1.61 2.74
CA GLN A 746 38.65 -0.76 3.11
C GLN A 746 37.41 -1.14 2.30
#